data_AF-A0A6A6C5Q2-F1
#
_entry.id   AF-A0A6A6C5Q2-F1
#
_cell.length_a   1.000
_cell.length_b   1.000
_cell.length_c   1.000
_cell.angle_alpha   90.00
_cell.angle_beta   90.00
_cell.angle_gamma   90.00
#
_symmetry.space_group_name_H-M   'P 1'
#
loop_
_entity.id
_entity.type
_entity.pdbx_description
1 polymer ?
#
loop_
_entity_poly.entity_id
_entity_poly.type
_entity_poly.pdbx_seq_one_letter_code
_entity_poly.pdbx_strand_id
1 'polypeptide(L)'
;MAPGVRRPVRVGGASGGFSDRVRAISSLAANEDVDVMVGDWLSEMKMTIHGSGKQRILKDLSSKSQQFSTLDFEQQLQTAMFAENFMDCFEPAIDSLARRGIKLAVNAGASDTEVLAKRVQQKVKDKGYNLKVAWIEGDEQTDNVRKLIKQGETFESLMHGRKIQDWEQEIVCAQCYLGGLGIAEALRQGADIVIAGRVADAAPTIGAAAWWHEWDSSQLDELAGALVAGHLIECSAYVTGGYMSSFKDLLKQGKHLNVGFPIASVDHRGRITITKEKNTGGCVTVDSVTSQLLYEIQGPLYYNSDVVAQLEGINIEQVGEDEVFVSGIRGLPPPDTTKVGISGFAGWQAEYHIYLAGLDIDEKCQLAEEQIRYELGEERLKKFSCLKFMRNGDSPIDARNQDIATVDFRIFAQSKDRELLNMRNPEGFFRISMVNFLMSCPGASLGNDMRQAEGKPFYEYWPALLPQSHVNHRVHLLFEPEAGSKQIIDVPAPTQTEKHQRQQPSYEASNPAKLEAFGETVRGPLGTIVLGRSGDKASDCNAGFFVRPSPNEELWDWLRTVLTVDKIKELLGPEEVHKFGKPELRVDRFEMPHIRAVHFLLHDHLDRGYDSCSTYDTLGKNCLEYLRAKTVDIPKRFLEYATI
;
A
#
# COMPACT_ATOMS: atom_id res chain seq x y z
N MET A 1 16.11 -10.90 -36.98
CA MET A 1 16.86 -11.96 -36.25
C MET A 1 16.09 -12.22 -34.97
N ALA A 2 15.84 -13.47 -34.58
CA ALA A 2 15.24 -13.73 -33.26
C ALA A 2 16.16 -13.08 -32.21
N PRO A 3 15.65 -12.23 -31.30
CA PRO A 3 16.48 -11.62 -30.27
C PRO A 3 17.21 -12.74 -29.53
N GLY A 4 18.55 -12.63 -29.44
CA GLY A 4 19.35 -13.60 -28.71
C GLY A 4 18.84 -13.68 -27.27
N VAL A 5 18.59 -14.88 -26.76
CA VAL A 5 18.05 -15.08 -25.41
C VAL A 5 19.00 -14.41 -24.41
N ARG A 6 18.58 -13.27 -23.86
CA ARG A 6 19.32 -12.56 -22.81
C ARG A 6 19.22 -13.34 -21.51
N ARG A 7 20.24 -13.22 -20.65
CA ARG A 7 20.15 -13.71 -19.27
C ARG A 7 19.01 -12.98 -18.53
N PRO A 8 18.49 -13.54 -17.43
CA PRO A 8 17.52 -12.83 -16.59
C PRO A 8 18.03 -11.44 -16.17
N VAL A 9 17.13 -10.47 -16.12
CA VAL A 9 17.40 -9.16 -15.50
C VAL A 9 17.31 -9.31 -14.00
N ARG A 10 18.26 -8.73 -13.27
CA ARG A 10 18.27 -8.74 -11.79
C ARG A 10 17.81 -7.38 -11.30
N VAL A 11 16.62 -7.34 -10.71
CA VAL A 11 15.97 -6.12 -10.23
C VAL A 11 15.97 -6.08 -8.71
N GLY A 12 16.65 -5.08 -8.12
CA GLY A 12 16.71 -4.88 -6.67
C GLY A 12 15.59 -3.97 -6.17
N GLY A 13 14.77 -4.44 -5.23
CA GLY A 13 13.72 -3.65 -4.59
C GLY A 13 14.27 -2.84 -3.41
N ALA A 14 14.48 -1.54 -3.61
CA ALA A 14 15.23 -0.69 -2.70
C ALA A 14 14.37 0.20 -1.78
N SER A 15 13.04 0.21 -1.89
CA SER A 15 12.16 0.95 -0.96
C SER A 15 10.72 0.54 -1.16
N GLY A 16 10.00 0.31 -0.06
CA GLY A 16 8.54 0.19 -0.01
C GLY A 16 7.83 1.41 0.59
N GLY A 17 8.54 2.53 0.74
CA GLY A 17 7.96 3.79 1.20
C GLY A 17 8.92 4.62 2.04
N PHE A 18 8.43 5.77 2.51
CA PHE A 18 9.25 6.72 3.26
C PHE A 18 9.76 6.23 4.62
N SER A 19 9.18 5.15 5.14
CA SER A 19 9.54 4.51 6.41
C SER A 19 10.61 3.44 6.27
N ASP A 20 11.06 3.11 5.06
CA ASP A 20 12.09 2.11 4.85
C ASP A 20 13.49 2.68 5.14
N ARG A 21 14.48 1.78 5.20
CA ARG A 21 15.85 2.09 5.59
C ARG A 21 16.59 2.80 4.47
N VAL A 22 17.16 3.96 4.80
CA VAL A 22 17.94 4.83 3.90
C VAL A 22 19.07 4.10 3.15
N ARG A 23 19.65 3.05 3.73
CA ARG A 23 20.80 2.33 3.15
C ARG A 23 20.51 1.49 1.90
N ALA A 24 19.25 1.31 1.53
CA ALA A 24 18.85 0.28 0.58
C ALA A 24 19.56 0.37 -0.78
N ILE A 25 19.43 1.52 -1.47
CA ILE A 25 20.04 1.76 -2.78
C ILE A 25 21.56 1.61 -2.70
N SER A 26 22.20 2.23 -1.70
CA SER A 26 23.66 2.21 -1.56
C SER A 26 24.20 0.81 -1.26
N SER A 27 23.52 0.03 -0.42
CA SER A 27 23.93 -1.33 -0.05
C SER A 27 23.78 -2.33 -1.19
N LEU A 28 22.64 -2.33 -1.90
CA LEU A 28 22.43 -3.17 -3.08
C LEU A 28 23.41 -2.79 -4.19
N ALA A 29 23.55 -1.50 -4.48
CA ALA A 29 24.48 -1.02 -5.51
C ALA A 29 25.95 -1.30 -5.18
N ALA A 30 26.34 -1.37 -3.91
CA ALA A 30 27.72 -1.66 -3.54
C ALA A 30 28.04 -3.16 -3.56
N ASN A 31 27.11 -4.00 -3.08
CA ASN A 31 27.43 -5.36 -2.66
C ASN A 31 26.77 -6.45 -3.50
N GLU A 32 25.69 -6.15 -4.21
CA GLU A 32 24.89 -7.15 -4.92
C GLU A 32 25.04 -7.05 -6.43
N ASP A 33 24.85 -8.17 -7.11
CA ASP A 33 24.76 -8.23 -8.57
C ASP A 33 23.33 -7.84 -8.99
N VAL A 34 23.14 -6.62 -9.46
CA VAL A 34 21.83 -6.02 -9.80
C VAL A 34 22.02 -5.18 -11.07
N ASP A 35 21.09 -5.30 -12.01
CA ASP A 35 21.10 -4.52 -13.26
C ASP A 35 20.32 -3.21 -13.10
N VAL A 36 19.18 -3.30 -12.41
CA VAL A 36 18.26 -2.18 -12.20
C VAL A 36 17.82 -2.16 -10.74
N MET A 37 17.89 -1.00 -10.10
CA MET A 37 17.24 -0.77 -8.82
C MET A 37 15.91 -0.05 -9.04
N VAL A 38 14.92 -0.49 -8.27
CA VAL A 38 13.57 0.09 -8.26
C VAL A 38 13.16 0.43 -6.85
N GLY A 39 12.18 1.30 -6.69
CA GLY A 39 11.58 1.54 -5.38
C GLY A 39 10.36 2.44 -5.45
N ASP A 40 9.50 2.26 -4.44
CA ASP A 40 8.27 2.99 -4.24
C ASP A 40 8.41 3.99 -3.08
N TRP A 41 7.96 5.22 -3.29
CA TRP A 41 7.85 6.30 -2.31
C TRP A 41 6.46 6.94 -2.24
N LEU A 42 5.50 6.46 -3.03
CA LEU A 42 4.28 7.19 -3.33
C LEU A 42 3.01 6.39 -3.03
N SER A 43 2.77 6.07 -1.77
CA SER A 43 1.47 5.54 -1.32
C SER A 43 0.33 6.55 -1.53
N GLU A 44 -0.92 6.09 -1.45
CA GLU A 44 -2.12 6.95 -1.58
C GLU A 44 -2.09 8.15 -0.62
N MET A 45 -1.65 7.93 0.62
CA MET A 45 -1.40 8.99 1.60
C MET A 45 -0.39 10.03 1.10
N LYS A 46 0.73 9.57 0.53
CA LYS A 46 1.79 10.45 0.04
C LYS A 46 1.32 11.21 -1.19
N MET A 47 0.53 10.59 -2.07
CA MET A 47 -0.13 11.27 -3.18
C MET A 47 -0.99 12.44 -2.67
N THR A 48 -1.87 12.20 -1.69
CA THR A 48 -2.71 13.24 -1.09
C THR A 48 -1.89 14.35 -0.44
N ILE A 49 -0.87 14.02 0.35
CA ILE A 49 0.00 15.01 1.02
C ILE A 49 0.74 15.88 0.00
N HIS A 50 1.36 15.25 -1.00
CA HIS A 50 2.14 15.97 -2.01
C HIS A 50 1.25 16.80 -2.95
N GLY A 51 0.15 16.22 -3.42
CA GLY A 51 -0.80 16.90 -4.29
C GLY A 51 -1.50 18.08 -3.58
N SER A 52 -1.98 17.90 -2.36
CA SER A 52 -2.62 18.97 -1.60
C SER A 52 -1.65 20.10 -1.23
N GLY A 53 -0.41 19.77 -0.86
CA GLY A 53 0.62 20.77 -0.61
C GLY A 53 0.96 21.57 -1.86
N LYS A 54 1.09 20.92 -3.02
CA LYS A 54 1.35 21.59 -4.30
C LYS A 54 0.24 22.56 -4.64
N GLN A 55 -1.02 22.15 -4.49
CA GLN A 55 -2.17 23.02 -4.74
C GLN A 55 -2.22 24.22 -3.80
N ARG A 56 -1.84 24.06 -2.52
CA ARG A 56 -1.70 25.18 -1.57
C ARG A 56 -0.62 26.16 -2.05
N ILE A 57 0.55 25.66 -2.45
CA ILE A 57 1.64 26.50 -2.96
C ILE A 57 1.22 27.27 -4.21
N LEU A 58 0.53 26.62 -5.15
CA LEU A 58 0.02 27.27 -6.36
C LEU A 58 -1.01 28.37 -6.01
N LYS A 59 -1.92 28.10 -5.06
CA LYS A 59 -2.86 29.12 -4.54
C LYS A 59 -2.11 30.30 -3.91
N ASP A 60 -1.13 30.04 -3.05
CA ASP A 60 -0.32 31.07 -2.40
C ASP A 60 0.47 31.92 -3.40
N LEU A 61 1.11 31.31 -4.39
CA LEU A 61 1.83 32.01 -5.47
C LEU A 61 0.88 32.85 -6.32
N SER A 62 -0.29 32.32 -6.68
CA SER A 62 -1.30 33.05 -7.43
C SER A 62 -1.79 34.30 -6.68
N SER A 63 -1.94 34.22 -5.36
CA SER A 63 -2.30 35.35 -4.51
C SER A 63 -1.24 36.46 -4.50
N LYS A 64 0.02 36.10 -4.81
CA LYS A 64 1.16 37.01 -4.95
C LYS A 64 1.46 37.37 -6.41
N SER A 65 0.59 37.00 -7.36
CA SER A 65 0.79 37.18 -8.80
C SER A 65 2.09 36.55 -9.35
N GLN A 66 2.52 35.43 -8.76
CA GLN A 66 3.67 34.64 -9.19
C GLN A 66 3.22 33.29 -9.75
N GLN A 67 4.05 32.69 -10.61
CA GLN A 67 3.84 31.34 -11.14
C GLN A 67 5.02 30.44 -10.75
N PHE A 68 4.75 29.17 -10.46
CA PHE A 68 5.79 28.22 -10.05
C PHE A 68 6.90 28.07 -11.12
N SER A 69 6.52 28.07 -12.40
CA SER A 69 7.46 28.01 -13.54
C SER A 69 8.36 29.24 -13.68
N THR A 70 8.01 30.37 -13.05
CA THR A 70 8.79 31.62 -13.09
C THR A 70 9.76 31.77 -11.93
N LEU A 71 9.64 30.90 -10.91
CA LEU A 71 10.59 30.84 -9.81
C LEU A 71 11.94 30.31 -10.31
N ASP A 72 13.04 30.76 -9.69
CA ASP A 72 14.32 30.12 -9.92
C ASP A 72 14.35 28.69 -9.34
N PHE A 73 15.36 27.90 -9.72
CA PHE A 73 15.40 26.49 -9.35
C PHE A 73 15.52 26.26 -7.83
N GLU A 74 16.22 27.13 -7.09
CA GLU A 74 16.34 26.99 -5.63
C GLU A 74 15.02 27.30 -4.92
N GLN A 75 14.29 28.31 -5.41
CA GLN A 75 12.95 28.63 -4.94
C GLN A 75 11.95 27.50 -5.25
N GLN A 76 12.05 26.89 -6.45
CA GLN A 76 11.25 25.70 -6.78
C GLN A 76 11.57 24.56 -5.81
N LEU A 77 12.84 24.28 -5.54
CA LEU A 77 13.26 23.21 -4.63
C LEU A 77 12.74 23.40 -3.20
N GLN A 78 12.72 24.63 -2.67
CA GLN A 78 12.25 24.92 -1.31
C GLN A 78 10.76 24.63 -1.09
N THR A 79 9.99 24.55 -2.16
CA THR A 79 8.53 24.36 -2.09
C THR A 79 8.05 23.12 -2.84
N ALA A 80 8.90 22.44 -3.59
CA ALA A 80 8.51 21.28 -4.39
C ALA A 80 7.99 20.14 -3.53
N MET A 81 6.98 19.44 -4.05
CA MET A 81 6.31 18.33 -3.40
C MET A 81 6.74 17.00 -4.05
N PHE A 82 7.97 16.58 -3.76
CA PHE A 82 8.50 15.25 -4.06
C PHE A 82 8.89 14.50 -2.78
N ALA A 83 9.25 13.22 -2.88
CA ALA A 83 9.66 12.42 -1.73
C ALA A 83 11.09 12.78 -1.27
N GLU A 84 11.24 13.74 -0.35
CA GLU A 84 12.56 14.23 0.09
C GLU A 84 13.51 13.13 0.57
N ASN A 85 12.99 12.15 1.32
CA ASN A 85 13.78 11.06 1.88
C ASN A 85 14.40 10.14 0.81
N PHE A 86 13.94 10.19 -0.44
CA PHE A 86 14.62 9.53 -1.56
C PHE A 86 16.04 10.06 -1.75
N MET A 87 16.28 11.35 -1.54
CA MET A 87 17.61 11.94 -1.69
C MET A 87 18.61 11.38 -0.68
N ASP A 88 18.16 11.11 0.54
CA ASP A 88 18.99 10.45 1.56
C ASP A 88 19.42 9.04 1.14
N CYS A 89 18.58 8.34 0.36
CA CYS A 89 18.90 7.02 -0.20
C CYS A 89 19.80 7.12 -1.44
N PHE A 90 19.51 8.09 -2.32
CA PHE A 90 20.15 8.24 -3.62
C PHE A 90 21.57 8.80 -3.54
N GLU A 91 21.78 9.90 -2.81
CA GLU A 91 23.07 10.60 -2.77
C GLU A 91 24.25 9.69 -2.36
N PRO A 92 24.11 8.82 -1.34
CA PRO A 92 25.17 7.87 -0.98
C PRO A 92 25.43 6.78 -2.03
N ALA A 93 24.49 6.54 -2.95
CA ALA A 93 24.56 5.46 -3.94
C ALA A 93 25.14 5.89 -5.30
N ILE A 94 25.25 7.19 -5.59
CA ILE A 94 25.67 7.73 -6.90
C ILE A 94 26.98 7.10 -7.39
N ASP A 95 27.97 7.00 -6.50
CA ASP A 95 29.29 6.45 -6.82
C ASP A 95 29.21 4.98 -7.28
N SER A 96 28.45 4.16 -6.56
CA SER A 96 28.26 2.73 -6.87
C SER A 96 27.43 2.54 -8.14
N LEU A 97 26.35 3.31 -8.29
CA LEU A 97 25.50 3.34 -9.49
C LEU A 97 26.35 3.59 -10.74
N ALA A 98 27.15 4.66 -10.71
CA ALA A 98 27.91 5.09 -11.87
C ALA A 98 29.05 4.13 -12.23
N ARG A 99 29.84 3.68 -11.24
CA ARG A 99 31.00 2.80 -11.50
C ARG A 99 30.58 1.42 -12.00
N ARG A 100 29.39 0.96 -11.63
CA ARG A 100 28.88 -0.38 -11.97
C ARG A 100 27.86 -0.36 -13.11
N GLY A 101 27.46 0.81 -13.59
CA GLY A 101 26.47 0.95 -14.66
C GLY A 101 25.07 0.45 -14.28
N ILE A 102 24.72 0.51 -12.99
CA ILE A 102 23.42 0.05 -12.49
C ILE A 102 22.37 1.12 -12.80
N LYS A 103 21.23 0.70 -13.34
CA LYS A 103 20.11 1.59 -13.66
C LYS A 103 19.25 1.85 -12.44
N LEU A 104 18.53 2.97 -12.41
CA LEU A 104 17.60 3.33 -11.33
C LEU A 104 16.27 3.79 -11.91
N ALA A 105 15.16 3.24 -11.45
CA ALA A 105 13.81 3.70 -11.81
C ALA A 105 12.91 3.79 -10.57
N VAL A 106 12.42 4.98 -10.24
CA VAL A 106 11.66 5.21 -9.00
C VAL A 106 10.49 6.17 -9.23
N ASN A 107 9.45 6.07 -8.40
CA ASN A 107 8.28 6.95 -8.43
C ASN A 107 8.34 8.08 -7.38
N ALA A 108 9.57 8.48 -6.99
CA ALA A 108 9.84 9.46 -5.94
C ALA A 108 9.51 10.91 -6.33
N GLY A 109 9.17 11.18 -7.60
CA GLY A 109 8.82 12.51 -8.09
C GLY A 109 7.55 13.09 -7.47
N ALA A 110 6.67 12.23 -6.96
CA ALA A 110 5.36 12.56 -6.40
C ALA A 110 4.61 13.58 -7.27
N SER A 111 4.46 14.83 -6.83
CA SER A 111 3.75 15.86 -7.59
C SER A 111 4.67 16.83 -8.35
N ASP A 112 5.99 16.77 -8.15
CA ASP A 112 6.98 17.67 -8.79
C ASP A 112 8.17 16.91 -9.39
N THR A 113 7.84 15.91 -10.23
CA THR A 113 8.77 14.97 -10.88
C THR A 113 9.92 15.64 -11.62
N GLU A 114 9.63 16.70 -12.41
CA GLU A 114 10.66 17.43 -13.16
C GLU A 114 11.68 18.09 -12.23
N VAL A 115 11.22 18.68 -11.12
CA VAL A 115 12.09 19.35 -10.14
C VAL A 115 13.03 18.34 -9.49
N LEU A 116 12.50 17.17 -9.08
CA LEU A 116 13.33 16.10 -8.54
C LEU A 116 14.34 15.58 -9.58
N ALA A 117 13.93 15.39 -10.83
CA ALA A 117 14.82 14.92 -11.89
C ALA A 117 16.00 15.89 -12.14
N LYS A 118 15.73 17.20 -12.15
CA LYS A 118 16.77 18.23 -12.23
C LYS A 118 17.70 18.19 -11.00
N ARG A 119 17.15 17.98 -9.80
CA ARG A 119 17.94 17.86 -8.56
C ARG A 119 18.86 16.64 -8.58
N VAL A 120 18.34 15.50 -9.02
CA VAL A 120 19.10 14.27 -9.23
C VAL A 120 20.23 14.51 -10.22
N GLN A 121 19.94 15.14 -11.37
CA GLN A 121 20.97 15.46 -12.36
C GLN A 121 22.05 16.39 -11.79
N GLN A 122 21.67 17.41 -11.00
CA GLN A 122 22.64 18.29 -10.34
C GLN A 122 23.56 17.49 -9.42
N LYS A 123 23.01 16.61 -8.59
CA LYS A 123 23.79 15.79 -7.64
C LYS A 123 24.73 14.79 -8.31
N VAL A 124 24.31 14.22 -9.43
CA VAL A 124 25.17 13.38 -10.29
C VAL A 124 26.38 14.18 -10.79
N LYS A 125 26.15 15.41 -11.29
CA LYS A 125 27.20 16.30 -11.78
C LYS A 125 28.13 16.77 -10.67
N ASP A 126 27.60 17.11 -9.49
CA ASP A 126 28.38 17.50 -8.31
C ASP A 126 29.36 16.41 -7.87
N LYS A 127 28.97 15.14 -8.06
CA LYS A 127 29.81 13.96 -7.82
C LYS A 127 30.80 13.64 -8.94
N GLY A 128 30.79 14.41 -10.04
CA GLY A 128 31.70 14.25 -11.17
C GLY A 128 31.32 13.14 -12.16
N TYR A 129 30.07 12.66 -12.14
CA TYR A 129 29.57 11.66 -13.10
C TYR A 129 28.67 12.30 -14.16
N ASN A 130 28.43 11.56 -15.24
CA ASN A 130 27.56 11.97 -16.35
C ASN A 130 26.42 10.96 -16.57
N LEU A 131 25.77 10.53 -15.49
CA LEU A 131 24.59 9.66 -15.60
C LEU A 131 23.45 10.42 -16.26
N LYS A 132 22.84 9.77 -17.26
CA LYS A 132 21.73 10.30 -18.05
C LYS A 132 20.44 10.18 -17.24
N VAL A 133 19.77 11.31 -17.01
CA VAL A 133 18.52 11.36 -16.22
C VAL A 133 17.35 11.64 -17.16
N ALA A 134 16.26 10.89 -16.99
CA ALA A 134 14.98 11.12 -17.65
C ALA A 134 13.86 11.16 -16.61
N TRP A 135 12.71 11.72 -16.99
CA TRP A 135 11.53 11.72 -16.15
C TRP A 135 10.24 11.46 -16.92
N ILE A 136 9.23 10.94 -16.20
CA ILE A 136 7.94 10.55 -16.75
C ILE A 136 6.88 11.59 -16.39
N GLU A 137 6.17 12.07 -17.42
CA GLU A 137 5.01 12.94 -17.30
C GLU A 137 3.72 12.15 -17.61
N GLY A 138 2.63 12.57 -16.99
CA GLY A 138 1.27 12.15 -17.37
C GLY A 138 0.40 11.78 -16.19
N ASP A 139 0.98 11.60 -15.01
CA ASP A 139 0.29 11.15 -13.82
C ASP A 139 -0.63 12.23 -13.24
N GLU A 140 -0.22 13.50 -13.24
CA GLU A 140 -1.02 14.64 -12.78
C GLU A 140 -2.21 14.90 -13.73
N GLN A 141 -3.43 14.70 -13.22
CA GLN A 141 -4.68 14.73 -13.99
C GLN A 141 -5.74 15.67 -13.40
N THR A 142 -5.39 16.50 -12.40
CA THR A 142 -6.35 17.36 -11.68
C THR A 142 -7.23 18.20 -12.62
N ASP A 143 -6.62 18.92 -13.58
CA ASP A 143 -7.38 19.79 -14.49
C ASP A 143 -8.20 19.00 -15.50
N ASN A 144 -7.68 17.85 -15.94
CA ASN A 144 -8.38 16.96 -16.87
C ASN A 144 -9.62 16.34 -16.21
N VAL A 145 -9.49 15.84 -14.98
CA VAL A 145 -10.60 15.31 -14.17
C VAL A 145 -11.65 16.39 -13.95
N ARG A 146 -11.27 17.61 -13.54
CA ARG A 146 -12.21 18.73 -13.38
C ARG A 146 -12.95 19.07 -14.68
N LYS A 147 -12.26 19.02 -15.82
CA LYS A 147 -12.85 19.24 -17.15
C LYS A 147 -13.84 18.14 -17.50
N LEU A 148 -13.48 16.88 -17.32
CA LEU A 148 -14.33 15.73 -17.63
C LEU A 148 -15.59 15.69 -16.77
N ILE A 149 -15.50 16.02 -15.48
CA ILE A 149 -16.67 16.15 -14.58
C ILE A 149 -17.64 17.21 -15.12
N LYS A 150 -17.13 18.37 -15.58
CA LYS A 150 -17.97 19.42 -16.20
C LYS A 150 -18.61 18.96 -17.51
N GLN A 151 -18.04 17.96 -18.18
CA GLN A 151 -18.58 17.35 -19.40
C GLN A 151 -19.56 16.20 -19.10
N GLY A 152 -19.78 15.86 -17.83
CA GLY A 152 -20.75 14.86 -17.40
C GLY A 152 -20.15 13.50 -17.00
N GLU A 153 -18.83 13.36 -16.98
CA GLU A 153 -18.18 12.14 -16.50
C GLU A 153 -18.49 11.92 -15.01
N THR A 154 -18.83 10.69 -14.63
CA THR A 154 -19.30 10.35 -13.29
C THR A 154 -18.21 9.85 -12.36
N PHE A 155 -17.06 9.41 -12.90
CA PHE A 155 -15.93 8.88 -12.12
C PHE A 155 -16.41 7.98 -10.98
N GLU A 156 -17.15 6.92 -11.30
CA GLU A 156 -17.70 6.02 -10.29
C GLU A 156 -16.56 5.44 -9.42
N SER A 157 -16.71 5.55 -8.10
CA SER A 157 -15.70 5.07 -7.15
C SER A 157 -15.58 3.56 -7.26
N LEU A 158 -14.34 3.05 -7.33
CA LEU A 158 -13.99 1.63 -7.38
C LEU A 158 -14.41 0.86 -6.12
N MET A 159 -14.59 1.54 -4.99
CA MET A 159 -14.90 0.89 -3.71
C MET A 159 -16.39 0.66 -3.55
N HIS A 160 -17.20 1.70 -3.77
CA HIS A 160 -18.63 1.69 -3.40
C HIS A 160 -19.59 2.03 -4.54
N GLY A 161 -19.10 2.39 -5.73
CA GLY A 161 -19.96 2.58 -6.91
C GLY A 161 -20.79 3.85 -6.93
N ARG A 162 -20.78 4.64 -5.86
CA ARG A 162 -21.26 6.02 -5.87
C ARG A 162 -20.55 6.86 -6.93
N LYS A 163 -21.24 7.91 -7.41
CA LYS A 163 -20.74 8.83 -8.42
C LYS A 163 -20.06 10.02 -7.75
N ILE A 164 -19.10 10.63 -8.44
CA ILE A 164 -18.35 11.76 -7.87
C ILE A 164 -19.24 12.98 -7.61
N GLN A 165 -20.38 13.09 -8.30
CA GLN A 165 -21.37 14.13 -8.03
C GLN A 165 -22.06 13.98 -6.67
N ASP A 166 -22.08 12.77 -6.11
CA ASP A 166 -22.59 12.48 -4.78
C ASP A 166 -21.52 12.74 -3.70
N TRP A 167 -20.29 13.09 -4.11
CA TRP A 167 -19.17 13.35 -3.22
C TRP A 167 -19.13 14.82 -2.83
N GLU A 168 -19.43 15.10 -1.57
CA GLU A 168 -19.56 16.47 -1.05
C GLU A 168 -18.22 17.16 -0.72
N GLN A 169 -17.13 16.79 -1.42
CA GLN A 169 -15.77 17.29 -1.15
C GLN A 169 -15.23 18.15 -2.28
N GLU A 170 -14.44 19.17 -1.94
CA GLU A 170 -13.69 19.95 -2.93
C GLU A 170 -12.54 19.11 -3.48
N ILE A 171 -12.52 18.86 -4.79
CA ILE A 171 -11.40 18.17 -5.47
C ILE A 171 -10.14 19.03 -5.37
N VAL A 172 -9.16 18.51 -4.64
CA VAL A 172 -7.85 19.14 -4.45
C VAL A 172 -6.91 18.74 -5.56
N CYS A 173 -6.64 17.43 -5.70
CA CYS A 173 -5.74 16.88 -6.71
C CYS A 173 -6.26 15.56 -7.25
N ALA A 174 -5.80 15.18 -8.45
CA ALA A 174 -6.06 13.87 -9.05
C ALA A 174 -4.79 13.35 -9.74
N GLN A 175 -4.40 12.13 -9.43
CA GLN A 175 -3.20 11.50 -9.98
C GLN A 175 -3.52 10.09 -10.46
N CYS A 176 -3.09 9.74 -11.68
CA CYS A 176 -3.33 8.43 -12.29
C CYS A 176 -2.12 7.51 -12.19
N TYR A 177 -2.38 6.21 -12.27
CA TYR A 177 -1.40 5.14 -12.05
C TYR A 177 -0.81 4.71 -13.38
N LEU A 178 0.22 5.43 -13.85
CA LEU A 178 0.87 5.10 -15.12
C LEU A 178 1.51 3.69 -15.11
N GLY A 179 1.64 3.10 -16.30
CA GLY A 179 2.37 1.85 -16.51
C GLY A 179 3.89 2.02 -16.61
N GLY A 180 4.61 0.91 -16.69
CA GLY A 180 6.07 0.80 -16.79
C GLY A 180 6.63 1.01 -18.19
N LEU A 181 5.81 1.03 -19.24
CA LEU A 181 6.32 1.15 -20.61
C LEU A 181 7.01 2.50 -20.91
N GLY A 182 6.64 3.58 -20.21
CA GLY A 182 7.38 4.85 -20.30
C GLY A 182 8.77 4.79 -19.65
N ILE A 183 8.90 4.00 -18.57
CA ILE A 183 10.20 3.73 -17.94
C ILE A 183 11.06 2.89 -18.89
N ALA A 184 10.48 1.86 -19.52
CA ALA A 184 11.19 1.06 -20.52
C ALA A 184 11.70 1.95 -21.68
N GLU A 185 10.86 2.86 -22.17
CA GLU A 185 11.23 3.76 -23.26
C GLU A 185 12.37 4.72 -22.85
N ALA A 186 12.31 5.30 -21.65
CA ALA A 186 13.40 6.13 -21.14
C ALA A 186 14.74 5.37 -21.09
N LEU A 187 14.72 4.11 -20.64
CA LEU A 187 15.90 3.25 -20.61
C LEU A 187 16.39 2.86 -22.02
N ARG A 188 15.48 2.65 -22.99
CA ARG A 188 15.85 2.40 -24.40
C ARG A 188 16.56 3.59 -25.03
N GLN A 189 16.16 4.81 -24.68
CA GLN A 189 16.83 6.05 -25.09
C GLN A 189 18.16 6.30 -24.37
N GLY A 190 18.59 5.37 -23.52
CA GLY A 190 19.88 5.38 -22.85
C GLY A 190 19.90 6.10 -21.50
N ALA A 191 18.75 6.34 -20.86
CA ALA A 191 18.74 6.83 -19.50
C ALA A 191 19.44 5.83 -18.54
N ASP A 192 20.11 6.38 -17.53
CA ASP A 192 20.65 5.64 -16.39
C ASP A 192 19.70 5.72 -15.19
N ILE A 193 19.04 6.88 -15.04
CA ILE A 193 18.12 7.16 -13.94
C ILE A 193 16.80 7.68 -14.52
N VAL A 194 15.68 7.06 -14.11
CA VAL A 194 14.33 7.44 -14.49
C VAL A 194 13.53 7.83 -13.24
N ILE A 195 13.04 9.07 -13.21
CA ILE A 195 12.20 9.58 -12.12
C ILE A 195 10.76 9.69 -12.62
N ALA A 196 9.84 8.99 -11.98
CA ALA A 196 8.41 9.08 -12.25
C ALA A 196 7.68 9.83 -11.13
N GLY A 197 6.52 10.41 -11.47
CA GLY A 197 5.47 10.75 -10.52
C GLY A 197 4.71 9.49 -10.13
N ARG A 198 3.38 9.50 -10.12
CA ARG A 198 2.60 8.27 -9.91
C ARG A 198 2.65 7.32 -11.12
N VAL A 199 3.34 6.20 -10.91
CA VAL A 199 3.16 4.95 -11.66
C VAL A 199 2.59 3.90 -10.71
N ALA A 200 2.02 2.81 -11.23
CA ALA A 200 1.68 1.66 -10.40
C ALA A 200 2.96 1.12 -9.71
N ASP A 201 2.82 0.52 -8.52
CA ASP A 201 3.97 0.20 -7.66
C ASP A 201 4.92 -0.81 -8.30
N ALA A 202 4.37 -1.77 -9.05
CA ALA A 202 5.12 -2.73 -9.84
C ALA A 202 5.67 -2.18 -11.18
N ALA A 203 5.22 -1.01 -11.64
CA ALA A 203 5.55 -0.46 -12.96
C ALA A 203 7.06 -0.23 -13.18
N PRO A 204 7.87 0.22 -12.20
CA PRO A 204 9.32 0.28 -12.36
C PRO A 204 9.95 -1.07 -12.73
N THR A 205 9.47 -2.17 -12.14
CA THR A 205 9.95 -3.53 -12.45
C THR A 205 9.49 -4.00 -13.83
N ILE A 206 8.25 -3.70 -14.21
CA ILE A 206 7.75 -3.94 -15.58
C ILE A 206 8.64 -3.20 -16.59
N GLY A 207 8.91 -1.91 -16.35
CA GLY A 207 9.75 -1.09 -17.23
C GLY A 207 11.18 -1.62 -17.34
N ALA A 208 11.78 -2.05 -16.22
CA ALA A 208 13.10 -2.64 -16.17
C ALA A 208 13.18 -3.94 -17.01
N ALA A 209 12.23 -4.86 -16.82
CA ALA A 209 12.21 -6.14 -17.53
C ALA A 209 11.89 -5.97 -19.02
N ALA A 210 10.94 -5.11 -19.37
CA ALA A 210 10.58 -4.83 -20.76
C ALA A 210 11.72 -4.16 -21.53
N TRP A 211 12.47 -3.25 -20.90
CA TRP A 211 13.69 -2.70 -21.48
C TRP A 211 14.76 -3.79 -21.68
N TRP A 212 15.02 -4.59 -20.64
CA TRP A 212 16.10 -5.57 -20.67
C TRP A 212 15.87 -6.67 -21.69
N HIS A 213 14.65 -7.19 -21.82
CA HIS A 213 14.32 -8.28 -22.76
C HIS A 213 13.76 -7.79 -24.09
N GLU A 214 13.71 -6.46 -24.30
CA GLU A 214 13.15 -5.82 -25.49
C GLU A 214 11.69 -6.20 -25.74
N TRP A 215 10.91 -6.34 -24.67
CA TRP A 215 9.48 -6.61 -24.77
C TRP A 215 8.71 -5.35 -25.19
N ASP A 216 7.67 -5.56 -25.97
CA ASP A 216 6.62 -4.61 -26.31
C ASP A 216 5.30 -4.97 -25.62
N SER A 217 4.24 -4.18 -25.87
CA SER A 217 2.94 -4.33 -25.22
C SER A 217 2.15 -5.59 -25.62
N SER A 218 2.63 -6.38 -26.58
CA SER A 218 1.98 -7.62 -27.01
C SER A 218 2.44 -8.87 -26.25
N GLN A 219 3.54 -8.78 -25.51
CA GLN A 219 4.13 -9.89 -24.74
C GLN A 219 3.51 -9.99 -23.34
N LEU A 220 2.21 -10.30 -23.32
CA LEU A 220 1.37 -10.21 -22.13
C LEU A 220 1.79 -11.17 -21.01
N ASP A 221 2.16 -12.42 -21.32
CA ASP A 221 2.58 -13.38 -20.30
C ASP A 221 3.88 -12.92 -19.61
N GLU A 222 4.82 -12.38 -20.39
CA GLU A 222 6.08 -11.82 -19.90
C GLU A 222 5.85 -10.58 -19.02
N LEU A 223 5.00 -9.65 -19.47
CA LEU A 223 4.63 -8.47 -18.71
C LEU A 223 3.89 -8.82 -17.42
N ALA A 224 3.02 -9.85 -17.44
CA ALA A 224 2.31 -10.32 -16.26
C ALA A 224 3.28 -10.95 -15.23
N GLY A 225 4.28 -11.68 -15.70
CA GLY A 225 5.40 -12.12 -14.88
C GLY A 225 6.16 -10.96 -14.23
N ALA A 226 6.46 -9.90 -15.00
CA ALA A 226 7.12 -8.72 -14.46
C ALA A 226 6.25 -7.91 -13.49
N LEU A 227 4.92 -7.88 -13.70
CA LEU A 227 3.95 -7.29 -12.77
C LEU A 227 4.02 -8.01 -11.42
N VAL A 228 3.97 -9.34 -11.41
CA VAL A 228 4.09 -10.12 -10.17
C VAL A 228 5.49 -9.99 -9.55
N ALA A 229 6.55 -9.91 -10.36
CA ALA A 229 7.89 -9.64 -9.85
C ALA A 229 7.96 -8.29 -9.14
N GLY A 230 7.35 -7.25 -9.71
CA GLY A 230 7.23 -5.93 -9.12
C GLY A 230 6.48 -5.95 -7.80
N HIS A 231 5.29 -6.55 -7.79
CA HIS A 231 4.46 -6.75 -6.59
C HIS A 231 5.22 -7.40 -5.43
N LEU A 232 6.06 -8.39 -5.74
CA LEU A 232 6.85 -9.09 -4.75
C LEU A 232 7.97 -8.21 -4.17
N ILE A 233 8.59 -7.31 -4.94
CA ILE A 233 9.78 -6.55 -4.49
C ILE A 233 9.52 -5.08 -4.15
N GLU A 234 8.36 -4.52 -4.53
CA GLU A 234 8.02 -3.11 -4.31
C GLU A 234 7.96 -2.77 -2.81
N CYS A 235 7.44 -3.66 -1.97
CA CYS A 235 7.39 -3.45 -0.52
C CYS A 235 8.68 -3.86 0.21
N SER A 236 9.80 -3.98 -0.51
CA SER A 236 11.14 -4.21 0.06
C SER A 236 11.16 -5.47 0.95
N ALA A 237 11.46 -5.31 2.25
CA ALA A 237 11.72 -6.42 3.17
C ALA A 237 10.52 -7.36 3.42
N TYR A 238 9.33 -7.06 2.92
CA TYR A 238 8.15 -7.93 3.12
C TYR A 238 8.37 -9.33 2.55
N VAL A 239 8.79 -9.43 1.28
CA VAL A 239 9.04 -10.74 0.64
C VAL A 239 10.24 -11.49 1.23
N THR A 240 11.13 -10.78 1.92
CA THR A 240 12.32 -11.34 2.60
C THR A 240 12.07 -11.59 4.10
N GLY A 241 10.80 -11.72 4.50
CA GLY A 241 10.38 -12.17 5.83
C GLY A 241 9.81 -11.08 6.75
N GLY A 242 9.72 -9.84 6.26
CA GLY A 242 8.95 -8.80 6.93
C GLY A 242 7.45 -9.10 6.89
N TYR A 243 6.73 -8.82 7.98
CA TYR A 243 5.26 -8.99 8.05
C TYR A 243 4.72 -10.41 7.78
N MET A 244 5.55 -11.44 7.75
CA MET A 244 5.09 -12.83 7.65
C MET A 244 4.49 -13.33 8.98
N SER A 245 3.39 -14.07 8.93
CA SER A 245 2.76 -14.67 10.12
C SER A 245 3.68 -15.66 10.87
N SER A 246 4.67 -16.26 10.18
CA SER A 246 5.65 -17.19 10.76
C SER A 246 6.91 -16.51 11.31
N PHE A 247 6.82 -15.25 11.76
CA PHE A 247 7.95 -14.46 12.28
C PHE A 247 8.74 -15.12 13.43
N LYS A 248 8.13 -16.04 14.20
CA LYS A 248 8.83 -16.81 15.24
C LYS A 248 9.97 -17.65 14.68
N ASP A 249 9.89 -18.08 13.42
CA ASP A 249 10.96 -18.84 12.77
C ASP A 249 12.20 -17.95 12.54
N LEU A 250 12.01 -16.68 12.20
CA LEU A 250 13.09 -15.69 12.13
C LEU A 250 13.73 -15.41 13.49
N LEU A 251 12.92 -15.36 14.56
CA LEU A 251 13.43 -15.19 15.92
C LEU A 251 14.32 -16.37 16.34
N LYS A 252 13.83 -17.60 16.16
CA LYS A 252 14.57 -18.84 16.48
C LYS A 252 15.91 -18.93 15.74
N GLN A 253 15.94 -18.49 14.49
CA GLN A 253 17.16 -18.51 13.66
C GLN A 253 18.08 -17.30 13.89
N GLY A 254 17.66 -16.31 14.69
CA GLY A 254 18.39 -15.06 14.84
C GLY A 254 18.41 -14.18 13.58
N LYS A 255 17.56 -14.47 12.58
CA LYS A 255 17.49 -13.75 11.30
C LYS A 255 16.52 -12.55 11.32
N HIS A 256 15.88 -12.22 12.44
CA HIS A 256 14.93 -11.09 12.53
C HIS A 256 15.58 -9.69 12.49
N LEU A 257 16.89 -9.59 12.72
CA LEU A 257 17.63 -8.33 12.67
C LEU A 257 18.19 -8.08 11.28
N ASN A 258 18.24 -6.81 10.87
CA ASN A 258 18.79 -6.39 9.58
C ASN A 258 18.27 -7.24 8.41
N VAL A 259 16.96 -7.39 8.29
CA VAL A 259 16.29 -8.16 7.21
C VAL A 259 16.74 -7.65 5.84
N GLY A 260 17.24 -8.50 4.95
CA GLY A 260 17.80 -8.08 3.66
C GLY A 260 16.77 -7.53 2.67
N PHE A 261 17.24 -6.77 1.68
CA PHE A 261 16.40 -6.30 0.56
C PHE A 261 16.22 -7.38 -0.51
N PRO A 262 15.08 -7.43 -1.22
CA PRO A 262 14.83 -8.43 -2.25
C PRO A 262 15.52 -8.14 -3.58
N ILE A 263 15.81 -9.20 -4.31
CA ILE A 263 16.26 -9.16 -5.71
C ILE A 263 15.41 -10.15 -6.51
N ALA A 264 14.69 -9.66 -7.51
CA ALA A 264 13.98 -10.49 -8.47
C ALA A 264 14.83 -10.69 -9.72
N SER A 265 15.08 -11.95 -10.08
CA SER A 265 15.61 -12.32 -11.39
C SER A 265 14.45 -12.66 -12.31
N VAL A 266 14.22 -11.85 -13.35
CA VAL A 266 13.12 -12.06 -14.33
C VAL A 266 13.70 -12.53 -15.65
N ASP A 267 13.35 -13.74 -16.08
CA ASP A 267 13.84 -14.31 -17.33
C ASP A 267 13.06 -13.82 -18.56
N HIS A 268 13.52 -14.20 -19.76
CA HIS A 268 12.91 -13.79 -21.04
C HIS A 268 11.46 -14.25 -21.24
N ARG A 269 10.92 -15.10 -20.36
CA ARG A 269 9.53 -15.59 -20.36
C ARG A 269 8.71 -15.05 -19.18
N GLY A 270 9.25 -14.08 -18.43
CA GLY A 270 8.60 -13.53 -17.24
C GLY A 270 8.62 -14.46 -16.01
N ARG A 271 9.41 -15.55 -16.02
CA ARG A 271 9.55 -16.42 -14.83
C ARG A 271 10.51 -15.78 -13.83
N ILE A 272 10.23 -15.94 -12.56
CA ILE A 272 10.83 -15.12 -11.50
C ILE A 272 11.62 -16.03 -10.54
N THR A 273 12.81 -15.59 -10.16
CA THR A 273 13.52 -16.13 -9.00
C THR A 273 13.75 -15.01 -8.00
N ILE A 274 13.18 -15.14 -6.81
CA ILE A 274 13.37 -14.18 -5.72
C ILE A 274 14.56 -14.65 -4.87
N THR A 275 15.45 -13.70 -4.59
CA THR A 275 16.57 -13.84 -3.65
C THR A 275 16.63 -12.59 -2.77
N LYS A 276 17.59 -12.53 -1.84
CA LYS A 276 17.80 -11.36 -0.98
C LYS A 276 19.26 -10.94 -0.92
N GLU A 277 19.48 -9.71 -0.45
CA GLU A 277 20.79 -9.17 -0.07
C GLU A 277 21.57 -10.19 0.79
N LYS A 278 22.81 -10.49 0.40
CA LYS A 278 23.68 -11.45 1.09
C LYS A 278 24.13 -10.90 2.43
N ASN A 279 24.50 -11.81 3.34
CA ASN A 279 25.04 -11.47 4.67
C ASN A 279 24.11 -10.59 5.52
N THR A 280 22.80 -10.73 5.32
CA THR A 280 21.74 -10.05 6.08
C THR A 280 20.81 -11.06 6.74
N GLY A 281 19.97 -10.58 7.66
CA GLY A 281 18.85 -11.37 8.17
C GLY A 281 17.73 -11.53 7.13
N GLY A 282 16.54 -11.88 7.60
CA GLY A 282 15.39 -12.25 6.79
C GLY A 282 15.47 -13.67 6.26
N CYS A 283 14.49 -14.04 5.47
CA CYS A 283 14.45 -15.29 4.73
C CYS A 283 13.71 -15.11 3.41
N VAL A 284 14.04 -15.89 2.39
CA VAL A 284 13.18 -16.02 1.19
C VAL A 284 12.69 -17.46 1.12
N THR A 285 11.43 -17.64 1.53
CA THR A 285 10.78 -18.95 1.58
C THR A 285 9.45 -18.92 0.84
N VAL A 286 8.88 -20.09 0.55
CA VAL A 286 7.52 -20.18 0.03
C VAL A 286 6.54 -19.39 0.92
N ASP A 287 6.67 -19.47 2.25
CA ASP A 287 5.84 -18.70 3.18
C ASP A 287 5.99 -17.18 2.98
N SER A 288 7.22 -16.67 2.89
CA SER A 288 7.44 -15.22 2.78
C SER A 288 6.97 -14.67 1.43
N VAL A 289 7.17 -15.44 0.34
CA VAL A 289 6.71 -15.07 -1.01
C VAL A 289 5.19 -15.17 -1.11
N THR A 290 4.56 -16.21 -0.56
CA THR A 290 3.09 -16.33 -0.51
C THR A 290 2.47 -15.22 0.33
N SER A 291 3.03 -14.92 1.51
CA SER A 291 2.57 -13.80 2.34
C SER A 291 2.61 -12.49 1.56
N GLN A 292 3.70 -12.17 0.87
CA GLN A 292 3.77 -10.92 0.09
C GLN A 292 2.83 -10.95 -1.12
N LEU A 293 2.73 -12.07 -1.83
CA LEU A 293 1.80 -12.19 -2.97
C LEU A 293 0.36 -11.88 -2.55
N LEU A 294 -0.06 -12.37 -1.39
CA LEU A 294 -1.44 -12.18 -0.91
C LEU A 294 -1.73 -10.75 -0.46
N TYR A 295 -0.73 -9.90 -0.22
CA TYR A 295 -0.91 -8.48 0.11
C TYR A 295 -1.53 -7.71 -1.07
N GLU A 296 -2.49 -6.82 -0.82
CA GLU A 296 -3.12 -5.89 -1.79
C GLU A 296 -3.78 -6.49 -3.05
N ILE A 297 -3.97 -7.80 -3.10
CA ILE A 297 -4.74 -8.45 -4.16
C ILE A 297 -6.24 -8.29 -3.89
N GLN A 298 -7.01 -7.94 -4.93
CA GLN A 298 -8.46 -7.72 -4.84
C GLN A 298 -9.28 -8.87 -5.44
N GLY A 299 -8.66 -9.81 -6.16
CA GLY A 299 -9.36 -10.88 -6.85
C GLY A 299 -8.43 -11.74 -7.71
N PRO A 300 -8.98 -12.71 -8.47
CA PRO A 300 -8.19 -13.62 -9.32
C PRO A 300 -7.47 -12.92 -10.48
N LEU A 301 -7.91 -11.73 -10.89
CA LEU A 301 -7.30 -10.90 -11.92
C LEU A 301 -6.65 -9.66 -11.28
N TYR A 302 -5.34 -9.54 -11.42
CA TYR A 302 -4.60 -8.38 -10.95
C TYR A 302 -4.46 -7.34 -12.08
N TYR A 303 -5.24 -6.26 -11.96
CA TYR A 303 -5.32 -5.20 -12.97
C TYR A 303 -4.14 -4.21 -12.88
N ASN A 304 -3.50 -3.95 -14.02
CA ASN A 304 -2.47 -2.92 -14.20
C ASN A 304 -2.64 -2.22 -15.57
N SER A 305 -2.07 -1.02 -15.72
CA SER A 305 -2.14 -0.22 -16.94
C SER A 305 -1.47 -0.87 -18.17
N ASP A 306 -0.45 -1.72 -17.97
CA ASP A 306 0.26 -2.39 -19.07
C ASP A 306 -0.26 -3.81 -19.37
N VAL A 307 -0.81 -4.49 -18.36
CA VAL A 307 -1.23 -5.90 -18.46
C VAL A 307 -2.21 -6.26 -17.34
N VAL A 308 -3.00 -7.33 -17.52
CA VAL A 308 -3.72 -7.98 -16.41
C VAL A 308 -3.07 -9.34 -16.13
N ALA A 309 -2.74 -9.64 -14.87
CA ALA A 309 -2.21 -10.95 -14.48
C ALA A 309 -3.31 -11.84 -13.89
N GLN A 310 -3.48 -13.06 -14.41
CA GLN A 310 -4.34 -14.08 -13.83
C GLN A 310 -3.55 -14.89 -12.78
N LEU A 311 -4.01 -14.89 -11.54
CA LEU A 311 -3.26 -15.40 -10.38
C LEU A 311 -3.54 -16.86 -10.01
N GLU A 312 -4.69 -17.42 -10.40
CA GLU A 312 -5.10 -18.77 -9.95
C GLU A 312 -4.11 -19.89 -10.36
N GLY A 313 -3.38 -19.68 -11.46
CA GLY A 313 -2.35 -20.60 -11.97
C GLY A 313 -0.96 -20.43 -11.33
N ILE A 314 -0.77 -19.47 -10.44
CA ILE A 314 0.55 -19.16 -9.87
C ILE A 314 1.10 -20.32 -9.03
N ASN A 315 2.37 -20.65 -9.25
CA ASN A 315 3.10 -21.68 -8.51
C ASN A 315 4.34 -21.06 -7.86
N ILE A 316 4.59 -21.42 -6.60
CA ILE A 316 5.71 -20.94 -5.80
C ILE A 316 6.48 -22.16 -5.27
N GLU A 317 7.76 -22.27 -5.61
CA GLU A 317 8.59 -23.42 -5.30
C GLU A 317 9.90 -22.99 -4.62
N GLN A 318 10.27 -23.67 -3.53
CA GLN A 318 11.58 -23.50 -2.92
C GLN A 318 12.64 -24.19 -3.77
N VAL A 319 13.62 -23.46 -4.29
CA VAL A 319 14.68 -24.02 -5.15
C VAL A 319 16.09 -23.92 -4.54
N GLY A 320 16.24 -23.17 -3.44
CA GLY A 320 17.49 -23.05 -2.69
C GLY A 320 17.28 -22.41 -1.32
N GLU A 321 18.35 -22.25 -0.53
CA GLU A 321 18.31 -21.42 0.68
C GLU A 321 18.14 -19.96 0.26
N ASP A 322 17.12 -19.28 0.80
CA ASP A 322 16.78 -17.90 0.44
C ASP A 322 16.59 -17.70 -1.08
N GLU A 323 16.08 -18.73 -1.76
CA GLU A 323 15.82 -18.72 -3.20
C GLU A 323 14.50 -19.43 -3.54
N VAL A 324 13.56 -18.67 -4.09
CA VAL A 324 12.20 -19.14 -4.44
C VAL A 324 11.89 -18.83 -5.89
N PHE A 325 11.42 -19.84 -6.61
CA PHE A 325 11.00 -19.75 -7.99
C PHE A 325 9.49 -19.54 -8.10
N VAL A 326 9.06 -18.60 -8.95
CA VAL A 326 7.65 -18.28 -9.18
C VAL A 326 7.33 -18.38 -10.67
N SER A 327 6.23 -19.06 -10.99
CA SER A 327 5.78 -19.34 -12.36
C SER A 327 4.26 -19.52 -12.44
N GLY A 328 3.72 -19.79 -13.64
CA GLY A 328 2.30 -20.08 -13.82
C GLY A 328 1.38 -18.85 -13.93
N ILE A 329 1.96 -17.64 -13.96
CA ILE A 329 1.23 -16.40 -14.23
C ILE A 329 0.89 -16.32 -15.71
N ARG A 330 -0.36 -16.00 -16.02
CA ARG A 330 -0.83 -15.74 -17.39
C ARG A 330 -1.21 -14.28 -17.55
N GLY A 331 -0.83 -13.68 -18.67
CA GLY A 331 -1.18 -12.33 -19.06
C GLY A 331 -2.47 -12.26 -19.88
N LEU A 332 -3.26 -11.24 -19.61
CA LEU A 332 -4.43 -10.84 -20.37
C LEU A 332 -4.26 -9.37 -20.82
N PRO A 333 -4.96 -8.93 -21.89
CA PRO A 333 -4.87 -7.55 -22.35
C PRO A 333 -5.18 -6.54 -21.23
N PRO A 334 -4.46 -5.41 -21.15
CA PRO A 334 -4.73 -4.38 -20.16
C PRO A 334 -6.15 -3.78 -20.32
N PRO A 335 -6.69 -3.13 -19.28
CA PRO A 335 -7.90 -2.33 -19.42
C PRO A 335 -7.69 -1.13 -20.35
N ASP A 336 -8.75 -0.64 -20.99
CA ASP A 336 -8.75 0.64 -21.73
C ASP A 336 -8.68 1.88 -20.82
N THR A 337 -8.62 1.65 -19.51
CA THR A 337 -8.55 2.65 -18.45
C THR A 337 -7.34 2.42 -17.55
N THR A 338 -6.96 3.45 -16.81
CA THR A 338 -6.04 3.37 -15.67
C THR A 338 -6.74 3.89 -14.41
N LYS A 339 -6.26 3.47 -13.23
CA LYS A 339 -6.74 4.00 -11.95
C LYS A 339 -6.35 5.48 -11.84
N VAL A 340 -7.29 6.31 -11.39
CA VAL A 340 -7.05 7.69 -10.97
C VAL A 340 -7.48 7.84 -9.52
N GLY A 341 -6.57 8.29 -8.67
CA GLY A 341 -6.84 8.67 -7.30
C GLY A 341 -7.18 10.14 -7.23
N ILE A 342 -8.40 10.47 -6.79
CA ILE A 342 -8.87 11.86 -6.65
C ILE A 342 -8.95 12.16 -5.15
N SER A 343 -8.21 13.16 -4.66
CA SER A 343 -8.21 13.55 -3.25
C SER A 343 -9.06 14.79 -3.04
N GLY A 344 -9.93 14.74 -2.02
CA GLY A 344 -10.88 15.79 -1.67
C GLY A 344 -10.66 16.27 -0.24
N PHE A 345 -10.73 17.58 -0.02
CA PHE A 345 -10.65 18.12 1.35
C PHE A 345 -11.94 17.80 2.11
N ALA A 346 -11.82 17.05 3.21
CA ALA A 346 -12.98 16.54 3.95
C ALA A 346 -13.25 17.29 5.26
N GLY A 347 -12.24 17.97 5.82
CA GLY A 347 -12.37 18.80 7.01
C GLY A 347 -11.13 18.74 7.89
N TRP A 348 -11.38 18.80 9.20
CA TRP A 348 -10.37 18.80 10.25
C TRP A 348 -10.57 17.59 11.15
N GLN A 349 -9.47 17.02 11.66
CA GLN A 349 -9.49 15.93 12.62
C GLN A 349 -8.57 16.22 13.79
N ALA A 350 -8.95 15.73 14.97
CA ALA A 350 -8.19 15.83 16.20
C ALA A 350 -8.48 14.61 17.08
N GLU A 351 -7.55 14.30 17.98
CA GLU A 351 -7.73 13.25 18.98
C GLU A 351 -7.18 13.65 20.34
N TYR A 352 -7.80 13.09 21.36
CA TYR A 352 -7.43 13.27 22.75
C TYR A 352 -7.43 11.91 23.44
N HIS A 353 -6.44 11.68 24.29
CA HIS A 353 -6.20 10.39 24.92
C HIS A 353 -6.27 10.52 26.44
N ILE A 354 -7.03 9.62 27.05
CA ILE A 354 -7.10 9.42 28.51
C ILE A 354 -6.59 8.01 28.78
N TYR A 355 -5.62 7.88 29.67
CA TYR A 355 -5.11 6.58 30.08
C TYR A 355 -5.87 6.11 31.32
N LEU A 356 -6.41 4.90 31.28
CA LEU A 356 -7.22 4.32 32.35
C LEU A 356 -6.60 3.00 32.81
N ALA A 357 -6.64 2.71 34.11
CA ALA A 357 -6.14 1.44 34.65
C ALA A 357 -6.98 0.92 35.83
N GLY A 358 -6.92 -0.39 36.04
CA GLY A 358 -7.53 -1.10 37.17
C GLY A 358 -8.88 -1.73 36.86
N LEU A 359 -9.63 -2.05 37.91
CA LEU A 359 -10.95 -2.70 37.83
C LEU A 359 -11.98 -1.82 37.10
N ASP A 360 -13.07 -2.43 36.65
CA ASP A 360 -14.26 -1.76 36.10
C ASP A 360 -13.92 -0.86 34.90
N ILE A 361 -13.07 -1.36 34.00
CA ILE A 361 -12.50 -0.56 32.91
C ILE A 361 -13.57 -0.07 31.92
N ASP A 362 -14.60 -0.88 31.69
CA ASP A 362 -15.71 -0.51 30.80
C ASP A 362 -16.55 0.62 31.41
N GLU A 363 -16.87 0.54 32.71
CA GLU A 363 -17.59 1.58 33.43
C GLU A 363 -16.79 2.89 33.50
N LYS A 364 -15.46 2.80 33.63
CA LYS A 364 -14.57 3.98 33.61
C LYS A 364 -14.57 4.68 32.25
N CYS A 365 -14.50 3.91 31.16
CA CYS A 365 -14.63 4.43 29.79
C CYS A 365 -16.01 5.08 29.58
N GLN A 366 -17.07 4.40 30.01
CA GLN A 366 -18.44 4.91 29.92
C GLN A 366 -18.60 6.25 30.68
N LEU A 367 -18.10 6.34 31.91
CA LEU A 367 -18.14 7.57 32.71
C LEU A 367 -17.46 8.73 31.98
N ALA A 368 -16.27 8.51 31.42
CA ALA A 368 -15.54 9.54 30.69
C ALA A 368 -16.29 9.99 29.42
N GLU A 369 -16.86 9.05 28.66
CA GLU A 369 -17.68 9.37 27.49
C GLU A 369 -18.92 10.20 27.86
N GLU A 370 -19.66 9.79 28.89
CA GLU A 370 -20.88 10.48 29.34
C GLU A 370 -20.59 11.92 29.78
N GLN A 371 -19.53 12.13 30.57
CA GLN A 371 -19.09 13.46 31.00
C GLN A 371 -18.73 14.37 29.81
N ILE A 372 -17.96 13.85 28.85
CA ILE A 372 -17.55 14.62 27.67
C ILE A 372 -18.76 14.98 26.81
N ARG A 373 -19.67 14.03 26.57
CA ARG A 373 -20.91 14.29 25.80
C ARG A 373 -21.80 15.32 26.48
N TYR A 374 -21.93 15.24 27.80
CA TYR A 374 -22.69 16.21 28.59
C TYR A 374 -22.13 17.63 28.43
N GLU A 375 -20.83 17.82 28.62
CA GLU A 375 -20.19 19.13 28.52
C GLU A 375 -20.17 19.71 27.09
N LEU A 376 -20.06 18.85 26.06
CA LEU A 376 -20.19 19.29 24.67
C LEU A 376 -21.59 19.88 24.40
N GLY A 377 -22.63 19.20 24.89
CA GLY A 377 -24.02 19.55 24.67
C GLY A 377 -24.48 19.29 23.22
N GLU A 378 -25.80 19.20 23.04
CA GLU A 378 -26.44 18.82 21.77
C GLU A 378 -26.02 19.66 20.56
N GLU A 379 -25.86 20.98 20.75
CA GLU A 379 -25.53 21.89 19.64
C GLU A 379 -24.10 21.72 19.13
N ARG A 380 -23.14 21.35 19.99
CA ARG A 380 -21.77 21.05 19.53
C ARG A 380 -21.68 19.62 18.99
N LEU A 381 -22.39 18.67 19.61
CA LEU A 381 -22.43 17.29 19.14
C LEU A 381 -22.85 17.18 17.66
N LYS A 382 -23.82 17.99 17.22
CA LYS A 382 -24.27 18.06 15.82
C LYS A 382 -23.22 18.59 14.84
N LYS A 383 -22.17 19.27 15.31
CA LYS A 383 -21.11 19.84 14.45
C LYS A 383 -20.00 18.85 14.10
N PHE A 384 -19.92 17.72 14.79
CA PHE A 384 -18.96 16.68 14.45
C PHE A 384 -19.50 15.85 13.28
N SER A 385 -18.69 15.66 12.24
CA SER A 385 -18.95 14.65 11.22
C SER A 385 -18.58 13.25 11.69
N CYS A 386 -17.68 13.14 12.68
CA CYS A 386 -17.35 11.92 13.40
C CYS A 386 -16.94 12.27 14.83
N LEU A 387 -17.49 11.58 15.82
CA LEU A 387 -17.03 11.63 17.21
C LEU A 387 -17.07 10.20 17.77
N LYS A 388 -15.89 9.64 18.06
CA LYS A 388 -15.74 8.27 18.53
C LYS A 388 -14.99 8.23 19.85
N PHE A 389 -15.43 7.31 20.70
CA PHE A 389 -14.81 6.96 21.97
C PHE A 389 -14.39 5.50 21.87
N MET A 390 -13.10 5.22 22.07
CA MET A 390 -12.52 3.91 21.79
C MET A 390 -11.65 3.47 22.95
N ARG A 391 -11.98 2.32 23.53
CA ARG A 391 -11.15 1.62 24.51
C ARG A 391 -10.15 0.72 23.79
N ASN A 392 -8.85 0.92 24.02
CA ASN A 392 -7.80 0.14 23.37
C ASN A 392 -6.93 -0.56 24.40
N GLY A 393 -6.89 -1.88 24.31
CA GLY A 393 -6.30 -2.75 25.31
C GLY A 393 -7.32 -3.13 26.39
N ASP A 394 -6.82 -3.87 27.37
CA ASP A 394 -7.58 -4.29 28.54
C ASP A 394 -6.75 -4.06 29.80
N SER A 395 -7.36 -4.12 30.99
CA SER A 395 -6.63 -4.00 32.26
C SER A 395 -6.66 -5.35 33.00
N PRO A 396 -5.69 -6.26 32.74
CA PRO A 396 -5.71 -7.60 33.31
C PRO A 396 -5.55 -7.59 34.83
N ILE A 397 -6.23 -8.52 35.49
CA ILE A 397 -5.99 -8.82 36.92
C ILE A 397 -4.55 -9.29 37.09
N ASP A 398 -3.88 -8.79 38.14
CA ASP A 398 -2.50 -9.11 38.48
C ASP A 398 -1.49 -8.90 37.32
N ALA A 399 -1.70 -7.86 36.52
CA ALA A 399 -0.75 -7.46 35.50
C ALA A 399 0.66 -7.28 36.09
N ARG A 400 1.69 -7.80 35.39
CA ARG A 400 3.08 -7.79 35.87
C ARG A 400 3.67 -6.39 36.10
N ASN A 401 3.05 -5.35 35.53
CA ASN A 401 3.38 -3.95 35.73
C ASN A 401 2.21 -3.05 35.33
N GLN A 402 2.30 -1.77 35.67
CA GLN A 402 1.27 -0.77 35.40
C GLN A 402 1.07 -0.52 33.90
N ASP A 403 2.14 -0.48 33.10
CA ASP A 403 2.04 -0.19 31.67
C ASP A 403 1.14 -1.21 30.94
N ILE A 404 1.17 -2.48 31.34
CA ILE A 404 0.32 -3.54 30.77
C ILE A 404 -1.13 -3.46 31.29
N ALA A 405 -1.34 -2.94 32.49
CA ALA A 405 -2.68 -2.70 33.03
C ALA A 405 -3.33 -1.42 32.48
N THR A 406 -2.59 -0.62 31.70
CA THR A 406 -3.05 0.68 31.23
C THR A 406 -3.70 0.54 29.87
N VAL A 407 -4.93 1.04 29.78
CA VAL A 407 -5.76 1.11 28.59
C VAL A 407 -5.74 2.53 28.03
N ASP A 408 -5.64 2.64 26.71
CA ASP A 408 -5.75 3.92 25.99
C ASP A 408 -7.22 4.17 25.61
N PHE A 409 -7.85 5.13 26.29
CA PHE A 409 -9.18 5.63 25.93
C PHE A 409 -9.04 6.82 24.99
N ARG A 410 -9.19 6.55 23.69
CA ARG A 410 -9.04 7.52 22.61
C ARG A 410 -10.38 8.14 22.28
N ILE A 411 -10.42 9.47 22.31
CA ILE A 411 -11.51 10.27 21.79
C ILE A 411 -11.07 10.87 20.46
N PHE A 412 -11.71 10.49 19.37
CA PHE A 412 -11.39 10.93 18.01
C PHE A 412 -12.53 11.77 17.45
N ALA A 413 -12.19 12.91 16.85
CA ALA A 413 -13.16 13.86 16.31
C ALA A 413 -12.80 14.29 14.88
N GLN A 414 -13.81 14.39 14.03
CA GLN A 414 -13.75 15.07 12.73
C GLN A 414 -14.86 16.13 12.64
N SER A 415 -14.56 17.27 12.03
CA SER A 415 -15.54 18.33 11.77
C SER A 415 -15.12 19.19 10.56
N LYS A 416 -16.11 19.79 9.89
CA LYS A 416 -15.88 20.87 8.92
C LYS A 416 -15.58 22.22 9.60
N ASP A 417 -15.93 22.35 10.89
CA ASP A 417 -15.65 23.54 11.71
C ASP A 417 -14.25 23.45 12.33
N ARG A 418 -13.30 24.22 11.77
CA ARG A 418 -11.92 24.28 12.29
C ARG A 418 -11.86 24.79 13.73
N GLU A 419 -12.67 25.78 14.08
CA GLU A 419 -12.61 26.40 15.41
C GLU A 419 -13.10 25.45 16.50
N LEU A 420 -13.97 24.50 16.17
CA LEU A 420 -14.35 23.43 17.08
C LEU A 420 -13.16 22.52 17.45
N LEU A 421 -12.20 22.33 16.55
CA LEU A 421 -11.01 21.49 16.76
C LEU A 421 -9.73 22.31 17.05
N ASN A 422 -9.84 23.62 17.21
CA ASN A 422 -8.73 24.46 17.64
C ASN A 422 -8.41 24.16 19.12
N MET A 423 -7.19 23.70 19.42
CA MET A 423 -6.85 23.26 20.77
C MET A 423 -6.88 24.39 21.82
N ARG A 424 -6.83 25.64 21.36
CA ARG A 424 -6.86 26.84 22.23
C ARG A 424 -8.27 27.36 22.48
N ASN A 425 -9.27 26.90 21.72
CA ASN A 425 -10.64 27.32 21.92
C ASN A 425 -11.19 26.74 23.24
N PRO A 426 -11.55 27.56 24.25
CA PRO A 426 -12.10 27.08 25.52
C PRO A 426 -13.40 26.30 25.36
N GLU A 427 -14.15 26.55 24.29
CA GLU A 427 -15.39 25.86 23.95
C GLU A 427 -15.19 24.78 22.86
N GLY A 428 -13.93 24.46 22.54
CA GLY A 428 -13.56 23.48 21.54
C GLY A 428 -13.46 22.07 22.11
N PHE A 429 -13.44 21.08 21.20
CA PHE A 429 -13.36 19.64 21.46
C PHE A 429 -12.35 19.28 22.56
N PHE A 430 -11.10 19.70 22.39
CA PHE A 430 -10.02 19.33 23.32
C PHE A 430 -10.24 19.93 24.70
N ARG A 431 -10.54 21.23 24.78
CA ARG A 431 -10.68 21.93 26.08
C ARG A 431 -11.85 21.39 26.88
N ILE A 432 -12.99 21.13 26.23
CA ILE A 432 -14.15 20.50 26.84
C ILE A 432 -13.82 19.07 27.31
N SER A 433 -13.15 18.28 26.48
CA SER A 433 -12.77 16.92 26.86
C SER A 433 -11.81 16.89 28.06
N MET A 434 -10.87 17.82 28.11
CA MET A 434 -9.82 17.88 29.13
C MET A 434 -10.34 18.33 30.51
N VAL A 435 -11.29 19.27 30.58
CA VAL A 435 -11.75 19.81 31.89
C VAL A 435 -12.50 18.79 32.74
N ASN A 436 -12.98 17.70 32.15
CA ASN A 436 -13.61 16.59 32.85
C ASN A 436 -12.62 15.76 33.70
N PHE A 437 -11.30 15.92 33.50
CA PHE A 437 -10.29 15.08 34.15
C PHE A 437 -10.37 15.05 35.68
N LEU A 438 -10.50 16.22 36.33
CA LEU A 438 -10.51 16.30 37.80
C LEU A 438 -11.82 15.80 38.43
N MET A 439 -12.86 15.59 37.63
CA MET A 439 -14.12 14.95 38.04
C MET A 439 -14.27 13.52 37.49
N SER A 440 -13.20 12.96 36.92
CA SER A 440 -13.20 11.63 36.31
C SER A 440 -13.09 10.52 37.38
N CYS A 441 -13.02 9.29 36.90
CA CYS A 441 -12.92 8.08 37.71
C CYS A 441 -11.50 7.86 38.29
N PRO A 442 -11.36 7.02 39.35
CA PRO A 442 -10.05 6.62 39.87
C PRO A 442 -9.21 5.88 38.83
N GLY A 443 -7.91 6.16 38.79
CA GLY A 443 -6.98 5.53 37.86
C GLY A 443 -6.92 6.17 36.47
N ALA A 444 -7.56 7.33 36.28
CA ALA A 444 -7.40 8.15 35.08
C ALA A 444 -6.11 8.97 35.11
N SER A 445 -5.43 9.07 33.96
CA SER A 445 -4.25 9.91 33.74
C SER A 445 -4.28 10.55 32.35
N LEU A 446 -3.61 11.69 32.20
CA LEU A 446 -3.60 12.46 30.95
C LEU A 446 -2.44 12.09 30.04
N GLY A 447 -2.68 12.17 28.72
CA GLY A 447 -1.62 12.17 27.72
C GLY A 447 -0.69 13.39 27.86
N ASN A 448 0.62 13.15 27.84
CA ASN A 448 1.63 14.23 27.90
C ASN A 448 1.83 14.97 26.56
N ASP A 449 1.48 14.35 25.43
CA ASP A 449 1.59 14.97 24.10
C ASP A 449 0.22 15.42 23.61
N MET A 450 0.01 16.74 23.58
CA MET A 450 -1.27 17.34 23.16
C MET A 450 -1.28 17.75 21.69
N ARG A 451 -0.23 17.48 20.91
CA ARG A 451 -0.15 17.94 19.51
C ARG A 451 -1.22 17.32 18.62
N GLN A 452 -1.71 16.12 18.95
CA GLN A 452 -2.80 15.48 18.21
C GLN A 452 -4.18 16.10 18.48
N ALA A 453 -4.29 16.93 19.52
CA ALA A 453 -5.54 17.61 19.85
C ALA A 453 -5.76 18.90 19.05
N GLU A 454 -4.73 19.38 18.34
CA GLU A 454 -4.87 20.48 17.38
C GLU A 454 -5.44 19.95 16.07
N GLY A 455 -6.53 20.57 15.61
CA GLY A 455 -7.17 20.24 14.35
C GLY A 455 -6.19 20.27 13.19
N LYS A 456 -5.92 19.10 12.60
CA LYS A 456 -5.16 18.94 11.35
C LYS A 456 -6.12 18.68 10.19
N PRO A 457 -5.83 19.17 8.97
CA PRO A 457 -6.67 18.85 7.82
C PRO A 457 -6.64 17.34 7.55
N PHE A 458 -7.74 16.79 7.09
CA PHE A 458 -7.81 15.43 6.57
C PHE A 458 -8.54 15.40 5.23
N TYR A 459 -8.31 14.34 4.48
CA TYR A 459 -8.73 14.22 3.09
C TYR A 459 -9.40 12.88 2.86
N GLU A 460 -10.37 12.87 1.97
CA GLU A 460 -10.97 11.64 1.46
C GLU A 460 -10.34 11.29 0.13
N TYR A 461 -10.17 10.00 -0.12
CA TYR A 461 -9.58 9.48 -1.33
C TYR A 461 -10.65 8.75 -2.16
N TRP A 462 -10.79 9.16 -3.41
CA TRP A 462 -11.78 8.66 -4.34
C TRP A 462 -11.09 7.95 -5.52
N PRO A 463 -10.89 6.63 -5.44
CA PRO A 463 -10.31 5.88 -6.54
C PRO A 463 -11.35 5.65 -7.63
N ALA A 464 -11.05 6.06 -8.86
CA ALA A 464 -11.90 5.88 -10.03
C ALA A 464 -11.06 5.40 -11.23
N LEU A 465 -11.68 5.32 -12.41
CA LEU A 465 -11.02 4.97 -13.66
C LEU A 465 -10.97 6.17 -14.60
N LEU A 466 -9.86 6.31 -15.33
CA LEU A 466 -9.65 7.31 -16.37
C LEU A 466 -9.24 6.57 -17.66
N PRO A 467 -9.85 6.84 -18.83
CA PRO A 467 -9.42 6.23 -20.07
C PRO A 467 -7.95 6.53 -20.36
N GLN A 468 -7.16 5.51 -20.70
CA GLN A 468 -5.72 5.68 -20.94
C GLN A 468 -5.45 6.67 -22.10
N SER A 469 -6.38 6.80 -23.04
CA SER A 469 -6.31 7.76 -24.16
C SER A 469 -6.36 9.23 -23.74
N HIS A 470 -6.77 9.54 -22.51
CA HIS A 470 -6.79 10.90 -21.96
C HIS A 470 -5.51 11.27 -21.21
N VAL A 471 -4.58 10.32 -21.08
CA VAL A 471 -3.33 10.49 -20.34
C VAL A 471 -2.21 10.88 -21.30
N ASN A 472 -1.57 12.02 -21.05
CA ASN A 472 -0.41 12.47 -21.81
C ASN A 472 0.87 11.80 -21.28
N HIS A 473 1.02 10.50 -21.51
CA HIS A 473 2.19 9.76 -21.05
C HIS A 473 3.41 10.11 -21.89
N ARG A 474 4.38 10.84 -21.30
CA ARG A 474 5.57 11.33 -22.02
C ARG A 474 6.86 11.07 -21.25
N VAL A 475 7.91 10.76 -22.00
CA VAL A 475 9.29 10.69 -21.49
C VAL A 475 10.01 11.99 -21.83
N HIS A 476 10.62 12.61 -20.82
CA HIS A 476 11.46 13.78 -20.98
C HIS A 476 12.91 13.42 -20.68
N LEU A 477 13.79 13.66 -21.66
CA LEU A 477 15.22 13.44 -21.50
C LEU A 477 15.86 14.72 -20.94
N LEU A 478 16.74 14.62 -19.95
CA LEU A 478 17.56 15.75 -19.48
C LEU A 478 18.98 15.73 -20.07
N PHE A 479 19.18 14.95 -21.14
CA PHE A 479 20.43 14.79 -21.86
C PHE A 479 20.17 14.92 -23.37
N GLU A 480 21.23 15.07 -24.16
CA GLU A 480 21.12 15.14 -25.61
C GLU A 480 20.69 13.78 -26.17
N PRO A 481 19.55 13.70 -26.89
CA PRO A 481 19.10 12.46 -27.51
C PRO A 481 20.04 12.03 -28.62
N GLU A 482 20.01 10.74 -28.95
CA GLU A 482 20.69 10.25 -30.15
C GLU A 482 20.11 10.91 -31.41
N ALA A 483 20.92 10.98 -32.47
CA ALA A 483 20.53 11.64 -33.71
C ALA A 483 19.24 11.02 -34.28
N GLY A 484 18.17 11.82 -34.36
CA GLY A 484 16.84 11.40 -34.82
C GLY A 484 15.83 11.13 -33.71
N SER A 485 16.26 11.03 -32.45
CA SER A 485 15.37 10.97 -31.28
C SER A 485 14.93 12.36 -30.83
N LYS A 486 13.72 12.44 -30.24
CA LYS A 486 13.16 13.69 -29.70
C LYS A 486 13.55 13.86 -28.23
N GLN A 487 13.63 15.11 -27.77
CA GLN A 487 13.82 15.44 -26.34
C GLN A 487 12.63 14.97 -25.47
N ILE A 488 11.43 15.05 -26.06
CA ILE A 488 10.16 14.64 -25.45
C ILE A 488 9.55 13.57 -26.36
N ILE A 489 9.22 12.42 -25.78
CA ILE A 489 8.75 11.25 -26.50
C ILE A 489 7.37 10.88 -25.95
N ASP A 490 6.37 10.81 -26.83
CA ASP A 490 5.03 10.35 -26.48
C ASP A 490 5.02 8.81 -26.39
N VAL A 491 4.55 8.30 -25.26
CA VAL A 491 4.33 6.87 -25.05
C VAL A 491 2.88 6.56 -25.43
N PRO A 492 2.63 5.78 -26.49
CA PRO A 492 1.27 5.53 -26.94
C PRO A 492 0.49 4.71 -25.90
N ALA A 493 -0.80 4.98 -25.78
CA ALA A 493 -1.71 4.12 -25.02
C ALA A 493 -1.75 2.70 -25.65
N PRO A 494 -2.01 1.64 -24.84
CA PRO A 494 -2.13 0.29 -25.36
C PRO A 494 -3.19 0.20 -26.46
N THR A 495 -2.83 -0.42 -27.59
CA THR A 495 -3.74 -0.60 -28.75
C THR A 495 -4.60 -1.84 -28.64
N GLN A 496 -4.15 -2.84 -27.87
CA GLN A 496 -4.89 -4.06 -27.56
C GLN A 496 -5.32 -4.00 -26.10
N THR A 497 -6.61 -3.74 -25.87
CA THR A 497 -7.20 -3.64 -24.55
C THR A 497 -8.45 -4.49 -24.45
N GLU A 498 -8.82 -4.86 -23.24
CA GLU A 498 -10.06 -5.58 -22.93
C GLU A 498 -10.86 -4.87 -21.84
N LYS A 499 -12.19 -4.91 -21.93
CA LYS A 499 -13.06 -4.38 -20.88
C LYS A 499 -13.20 -5.41 -19.77
N HIS A 500 -12.46 -5.20 -18.70
CA HIS A 500 -12.54 -6.04 -17.50
C HIS A 500 -13.71 -5.62 -16.61
N GLN A 501 -14.36 -6.60 -15.97
CA GLN A 501 -15.40 -6.30 -14.99
C GLN A 501 -14.78 -5.69 -13.75
N ARG A 502 -15.39 -4.61 -13.24
CA ARG A 502 -15.00 -4.04 -11.96
C ARG A 502 -15.15 -5.05 -10.83
N GLN A 503 -16.30 -5.72 -10.81
CA GLN A 503 -16.54 -6.80 -9.88
C GLN A 503 -15.94 -8.09 -10.41
N GLN A 504 -15.00 -8.66 -9.66
CA GLN A 504 -14.40 -9.94 -10.01
C GLN A 504 -15.24 -11.12 -9.51
N PRO A 505 -15.05 -12.33 -10.09
CA PRO A 505 -15.71 -13.53 -9.61
C PRO A 505 -15.48 -13.76 -8.12
N SER A 506 -16.56 -14.06 -7.40
CA SER A 506 -16.56 -14.46 -6.00
C SER A 506 -17.23 -15.82 -5.89
N TYR A 507 -16.57 -16.79 -5.26
CA TYR A 507 -17.06 -18.16 -5.19
C TYR A 507 -16.61 -18.90 -3.93
N GLU A 508 -17.47 -19.81 -3.49
CA GLU A 508 -17.15 -20.79 -2.44
C GLU A 508 -16.34 -21.97 -3.00
N ALA A 509 -15.79 -22.78 -2.09
CA ALA A 509 -15.03 -23.97 -2.44
C ALA A 509 -15.80 -24.88 -3.41
N SER A 510 -15.20 -25.20 -4.55
CA SER A 510 -15.72 -26.24 -5.44
C SER A 510 -15.55 -27.60 -4.77
N ASN A 511 -16.62 -28.40 -4.67
CA ASN A 511 -16.61 -29.72 -4.00
C ASN A 511 -16.03 -29.68 -2.56
N PRO A 512 -16.68 -28.99 -1.61
CA PRO A 512 -16.18 -28.88 -0.24
C PRO A 512 -16.08 -30.27 0.44
N ALA A 513 -15.08 -30.45 1.28
CA ALA A 513 -14.88 -31.68 2.04
C ALA A 513 -15.97 -31.85 3.12
N LYS A 514 -16.17 -33.09 3.58
CA LYS A 514 -17.01 -33.34 4.77
C LYS A 514 -16.17 -33.08 6.01
N LEU A 515 -16.50 -32.05 6.78
CA LEU A 515 -15.68 -31.64 7.92
C LEU A 515 -15.52 -32.75 8.97
N GLU A 516 -16.53 -33.60 9.12
CA GLU A 516 -16.52 -34.75 10.05
C GLU A 516 -15.54 -35.85 9.61
N ALA A 517 -15.21 -35.91 8.31
CA ALA A 517 -14.20 -36.83 7.81
C ALA A 517 -12.80 -36.49 8.33
N PHE A 518 -12.60 -35.29 8.89
CA PHE A 518 -11.35 -34.92 9.54
C PHE A 518 -11.17 -35.40 10.99
N GLY A 519 -12.16 -36.11 11.53
CA GLY A 519 -12.09 -36.72 12.86
C GLY A 519 -12.39 -35.72 13.98
N GLU A 520 -11.94 -36.05 15.18
CA GLU A 520 -12.21 -35.25 16.38
C GLU A 520 -11.53 -33.88 16.32
N THR A 521 -12.23 -32.84 16.76
CA THR A 521 -11.72 -31.47 16.79
C THR A 521 -11.32 -31.02 18.21
N VAL A 522 -10.49 -29.98 18.28
CA VAL A 522 -10.24 -29.18 19.47
C VAL A 522 -10.50 -27.71 19.15
N ARG A 523 -11.00 -26.95 20.12
CA ARG A 523 -11.14 -25.50 19.99
C ARG A 523 -9.77 -24.85 20.16
N GLY A 524 -9.31 -24.10 19.15
CA GLY A 524 -8.06 -23.35 19.20
C GLY A 524 -8.01 -22.19 18.21
N PRO A 525 -7.05 -21.25 18.34
CA PRO A 525 -6.90 -20.13 17.41
C PRO A 525 -6.63 -20.63 15.99
N LEU A 526 -7.32 -20.08 14.98
CA LEU A 526 -7.13 -20.43 13.57
C LEU A 526 -5.66 -20.32 13.14
N GLY A 527 -4.99 -19.27 13.62
CA GLY A 527 -3.59 -18.97 13.38
C GLY A 527 -2.61 -20.03 13.88
N THR A 528 -3.10 -21.03 14.63
CA THR A 528 -2.28 -22.17 15.08
C THR A 528 -1.67 -22.91 13.90
N ILE A 529 -2.47 -23.18 12.88
CA ILE A 529 -2.07 -23.98 11.71
C ILE A 529 -2.19 -23.22 10.37
N VAL A 530 -2.81 -22.04 10.39
CA VAL A 530 -3.04 -21.22 9.20
C VAL A 530 -2.19 -19.95 9.25
N LEU A 531 -1.45 -19.70 8.17
CA LEU A 531 -0.69 -18.48 7.93
C LEU A 531 -1.52 -17.50 7.09
N GLY A 532 -1.06 -16.26 6.95
CA GLY A 532 -1.70 -15.37 5.99
C GLY A 532 -1.04 -14.01 5.84
N ARG A 533 -1.74 -13.12 5.15
CA ARG A 533 -1.43 -11.69 5.05
C ARG A 533 -2.69 -10.88 4.79
N SER A 534 -2.77 -9.67 5.35
CA SER A 534 -3.75 -8.65 4.97
C SER A 534 -3.07 -7.32 4.64
N GLY A 535 -3.81 -6.47 3.93
CA GLY A 535 -3.40 -5.13 3.50
C GLY A 535 -4.60 -4.31 3.03
N ASP A 536 -4.39 -3.01 2.88
CA ASP A 536 -5.39 -2.07 2.38
C ASP A 536 -5.38 -1.97 0.86
N LYS A 537 -6.54 -1.70 0.27
CA LYS A 537 -6.60 -1.10 -1.05
C LYS A 537 -7.64 0.01 -1.05
N ALA A 538 -7.17 1.24 -0.88
CA ALA A 538 -8.03 2.37 -0.50
C ALA A 538 -8.86 2.04 0.75
N SER A 539 -10.19 1.99 0.66
CA SER A 539 -11.03 1.63 1.80
C SER A 539 -11.30 0.13 1.95
N ASP A 540 -10.93 -0.70 0.98
CA ASP A 540 -11.04 -2.15 1.09
C ASP A 540 -9.89 -2.72 1.94
N CYS A 541 -10.14 -3.88 2.56
CA CYS A 541 -9.12 -4.67 3.21
C CYS A 541 -9.09 -6.05 2.60
N ASN A 542 -7.92 -6.50 2.16
CA ASN A 542 -7.74 -7.86 1.67
C ASN A 542 -7.27 -8.78 2.83
N ALA A 543 -7.61 -10.07 2.80
CA ALA A 543 -7.14 -11.06 3.76
C ALA A 543 -6.93 -12.41 3.07
N GLY A 544 -5.68 -12.82 2.89
CA GLY A 544 -5.30 -14.10 2.33
C GLY A 544 -4.82 -15.09 3.40
N PHE A 545 -5.39 -16.28 3.40
CA PHE A 545 -5.05 -17.40 4.30
C PHE A 545 -4.40 -18.52 3.50
N PHE A 546 -3.34 -19.13 4.03
CA PHE A 546 -2.68 -20.24 3.37
C PHE A 546 -2.05 -21.23 4.36
N VAL A 547 -1.72 -22.41 3.85
CA VAL A 547 -1.03 -23.48 4.59
C VAL A 547 0.18 -23.95 3.80
N ARG A 548 1.23 -24.43 4.50
CA ARG A 548 2.49 -24.84 3.87
C ARG A 548 2.28 -25.96 2.84
N PRO A 549 3.03 -26.02 1.72
CA PRO A 549 2.92 -27.13 0.79
C PRO A 549 3.63 -28.38 1.33
N SER A 550 2.88 -29.47 1.48
CA SER A 550 3.32 -30.81 1.91
C SER A 550 3.56 -31.06 3.41
N PRO A 551 3.03 -32.17 3.98
CA PRO A 551 2.05 -33.11 3.43
C PRO A 551 0.59 -32.61 3.61
N ASN A 552 0.35 -31.32 3.43
CA ASN A 552 -0.88 -30.61 3.84
C ASN A 552 -2.05 -30.64 2.83
N GLU A 553 -2.26 -31.73 2.08
CA GLU A 553 -3.41 -31.80 1.14
C GLU A 553 -4.74 -31.79 1.88
N GLU A 554 -4.90 -32.66 2.88
CA GLU A 554 -6.12 -32.70 3.69
C GLU A 554 -6.32 -31.40 4.50
N LEU A 555 -5.23 -30.75 4.91
CA LEU A 555 -5.28 -29.46 5.59
C LEU A 555 -5.71 -28.33 4.65
N TRP A 556 -5.28 -28.35 3.38
CA TRP A 556 -5.77 -27.44 2.35
C TRP A 556 -7.27 -27.64 2.11
N ASP A 557 -7.73 -28.88 1.96
CA ASP A 557 -9.15 -29.19 1.79
C ASP A 557 -9.98 -28.76 3.00
N TRP A 558 -9.47 -28.94 4.22
CA TRP A 558 -10.11 -28.41 5.43
C TRP A 558 -10.17 -26.88 5.43
N LEU A 559 -9.06 -26.20 5.13
CA LEU A 559 -8.97 -24.74 5.15
C LEU A 559 -10.02 -24.11 4.22
N ARG A 560 -10.03 -24.54 2.95
CA ARG A 560 -10.95 -23.99 1.94
C ARG A 560 -12.40 -24.34 2.21
N THR A 561 -12.66 -25.46 2.88
CA THR A 561 -14.02 -25.86 3.30
C THR A 561 -14.52 -25.05 4.48
N VAL A 562 -13.67 -24.80 5.49
CA VAL A 562 -14.06 -24.05 6.69
C VAL A 562 -14.18 -22.56 6.41
N LEU A 563 -13.24 -21.98 5.65
CA LEU A 563 -13.24 -20.54 5.37
C LEU A 563 -14.15 -20.23 4.18
N THR A 564 -15.45 -20.10 4.50
CA THR A 564 -16.47 -19.52 3.61
C THR A 564 -16.62 -18.02 3.86
N VAL A 565 -17.35 -17.32 2.99
CA VAL A 565 -17.72 -15.90 3.22
C VAL A 565 -18.43 -15.72 4.56
N ASP A 566 -19.41 -16.58 4.85
CA ASP A 566 -20.16 -16.54 6.10
C ASP A 566 -19.26 -16.83 7.32
N LYS A 567 -18.29 -17.74 7.18
CA LYS A 567 -17.33 -18.00 8.25
C LYS A 567 -16.48 -16.78 8.54
N ILE A 568 -15.99 -16.07 7.52
CA ILE A 568 -15.21 -14.85 7.73
C ILE A 568 -16.05 -13.78 8.44
N LYS A 569 -17.32 -13.60 8.06
CA LYS A 569 -18.22 -12.69 8.76
C LYS A 569 -18.45 -13.10 10.23
N GLU A 570 -18.63 -14.39 10.50
CA GLU A 570 -18.72 -14.93 11.87
C GLU A 570 -17.46 -14.61 12.69
N LEU A 571 -16.28 -14.84 12.12
CA LEU A 571 -14.99 -14.60 12.79
C LEU A 571 -14.73 -13.11 13.04
N LEU A 572 -15.13 -12.23 12.10
CA LEU A 572 -15.08 -10.79 12.28
C LEU A 572 -15.93 -10.33 13.47
N GLY A 573 -17.13 -10.91 13.61
CA GLY A 573 -18.09 -10.57 14.64
C GLY A 573 -18.97 -9.36 14.27
N PRO A 574 -20.02 -9.10 15.05
CA PRO A 574 -21.07 -8.14 14.69
C PRO A 574 -20.57 -6.69 14.60
N GLU A 575 -19.63 -6.29 15.47
CA GLU A 575 -19.07 -4.93 15.46
C GLU A 575 -18.32 -4.65 14.15
N GLU A 576 -17.52 -5.60 13.66
CA GLU A 576 -16.75 -5.45 12.43
C GLU A 576 -17.59 -5.64 11.16
N VAL A 577 -18.67 -6.44 11.22
CA VAL A 577 -19.58 -6.66 10.07
C VAL A 577 -20.49 -5.45 9.84
N HIS A 578 -20.83 -4.70 10.89
CA HIS A 578 -21.73 -3.53 10.82
C HIS A 578 -21.03 -2.19 11.05
N LYS A 579 -19.69 -2.20 11.17
CA LYS A 579 -18.94 -0.97 11.47
C LYS A 579 -19.22 0.13 10.46
N PHE A 580 -19.10 1.36 10.95
CA PHE A 580 -19.42 2.59 10.21
C PHE A 580 -20.90 2.68 9.79
N GLY A 581 -21.81 2.02 10.50
CA GLY A 581 -23.26 2.13 10.29
C GLY A 581 -23.76 1.37 9.06
N LYS A 582 -23.03 0.33 8.64
CA LYS A 582 -23.36 -0.45 7.45
C LYS A 582 -24.39 -1.53 7.75
N PRO A 583 -25.30 -1.85 6.79
CA PRO A 583 -26.26 -2.95 6.97
C PRO A 583 -25.58 -4.31 7.13
N GLU A 584 -24.63 -4.63 6.24
CA GLU A 584 -23.80 -5.84 6.33
C GLU A 584 -22.55 -5.65 5.45
N LEU A 585 -21.39 -6.09 5.95
CA LEU A 585 -20.14 -6.08 5.19
C LEU A 585 -20.21 -7.02 3.98
N ARG A 586 -19.93 -6.49 2.79
CA ARG A 586 -19.73 -7.30 1.61
C ARG A 586 -18.33 -7.92 1.63
N VAL A 587 -18.26 -9.22 1.32
CA VAL A 587 -17.01 -9.98 1.25
C VAL A 587 -16.98 -10.78 -0.04
N ASP A 588 -15.90 -10.67 -0.81
CA ASP A 588 -15.63 -11.56 -1.94
C ASP A 588 -14.60 -12.63 -1.56
N ARG A 589 -14.62 -13.77 -2.26
CA ARG A 589 -13.75 -14.93 -2.00
C ARG A 589 -13.26 -15.57 -3.30
N PHE A 590 -11.98 -15.94 -3.36
CA PHE A 590 -11.44 -16.80 -4.42
C PHE A 590 -10.29 -17.69 -3.91
N GLU A 591 -9.85 -18.66 -4.71
CA GLU A 591 -8.80 -19.63 -4.35
C GLU A 591 -7.59 -19.53 -5.28
N MET A 592 -6.39 -19.76 -4.74
CA MET A 592 -5.16 -20.00 -5.51
C MET A 592 -4.62 -21.40 -5.15
N PRO A 593 -5.10 -22.47 -5.84
CA PRO A 593 -4.93 -23.85 -5.38
C PRO A 593 -3.46 -24.29 -5.30
N HIS A 594 -2.62 -23.87 -6.26
CA HIS A 594 -1.22 -24.30 -6.34
C HIS A 594 -0.35 -23.78 -5.17
N ILE A 595 -0.79 -22.71 -4.51
CA ILE A 595 -0.16 -22.17 -3.29
C ILE A 595 -1.02 -22.37 -2.04
N ARG A 596 -2.13 -23.13 -2.17
CA ARG A 596 -3.06 -23.50 -1.08
C ARG A 596 -3.58 -22.29 -0.32
N ALA A 597 -3.95 -21.24 -1.06
CA ALA A 597 -4.46 -20.01 -0.49
C ALA A 597 -5.96 -19.83 -0.76
N VAL A 598 -6.67 -19.35 0.26
CA VAL A 598 -8.03 -18.79 0.15
C VAL A 598 -7.91 -17.30 0.44
N HIS A 599 -8.45 -16.47 -0.44
CA HIS A 599 -8.31 -15.02 -0.33
C HIS A 599 -9.68 -14.36 -0.27
N PHE A 600 -9.78 -13.34 0.58
CA PHE A 600 -10.97 -12.54 0.78
C PHE A 600 -10.72 -11.06 0.54
N LEU A 601 -11.71 -10.38 -0.03
CA LEU A 601 -11.77 -8.92 -0.11
C LEU A 601 -12.92 -8.41 0.74
N LEU A 602 -12.61 -7.66 1.81
CA LEU A 602 -13.55 -7.02 2.71
C LEU A 602 -13.84 -5.60 2.21
N HIS A 603 -15.02 -5.41 1.62
CA HIS A 603 -15.36 -4.15 0.95
C HIS A 603 -15.57 -3.01 1.94
N ASP A 604 -14.86 -1.91 1.73
CA ASP A 604 -14.98 -0.65 2.47
C ASP A 604 -14.76 -0.87 3.99
N HIS A 605 -13.92 -1.85 4.35
CA HIS A 605 -13.62 -2.24 5.72
C HIS A 605 -12.78 -1.19 6.49
N LEU A 606 -12.10 -0.27 5.81
CA LEU A 606 -11.17 0.69 6.41
C LEU A 606 -11.74 2.12 6.44
N ASP A 607 -13.04 2.24 6.73
CA ASP A 607 -13.76 3.53 6.75
C ASP A 607 -13.71 4.18 5.35
N ARG A 608 -13.12 5.37 5.22
CA ARG A 608 -12.91 6.07 3.94
C ARG A 608 -11.43 6.03 3.49
N GLY A 609 -10.72 4.97 3.89
CA GLY A 609 -9.30 4.75 3.59
C GLY A 609 -8.34 5.48 4.54
N TYR A 610 -7.04 5.31 4.30
CA TYR A 610 -5.97 5.76 5.20
C TYR A 610 -6.12 7.21 5.70
N ASP A 611 -6.37 8.15 4.78
CA ASP A 611 -6.39 9.59 5.08
C ASP A 611 -7.58 10.05 5.93
N SER A 612 -8.60 9.21 6.07
CA SER A 612 -9.87 9.53 6.74
C SER A 612 -10.28 8.53 7.82
N CYS A 613 -9.49 7.47 8.03
CA CYS A 613 -9.85 6.37 8.90
C CYS A 613 -9.96 6.81 10.36
N SER A 614 -11.08 6.48 11.00
CA SER A 614 -11.35 6.82 12.39
C SER A 614 -10.87 5.78 13.42
N THR A 615 -10.31 4.65 12.99
CA THR A 615 -9.76 3.58 13.84
C THR A 615 -8.22 3.53 13.74
N TYR A 616 -7.55 2.58 14.41
CA TYR A 616 -6.08 2.49 14.38
C TYR A 616 -5.50 1.73 13.20
N ASP A 617 -6.19 0.69 12.73
CA ASP A 617 -5.71 -0.08 11.58
C ASP A 617 -6.10 0.61 10.29
N THR A 618 -5.27 1.56 9.86
CA THR A 618 -5.50 2.35 8.64
C THR A 618 -4.98 1.69 7.37
N LEU A 619 -4.26 0.56 7.50
CA LEU A 619 -3.61 -0.17 6.41
C LEU A 619 -4.10 -1.63 6.31
N GLY A 620 -5.16 -1.99 7.04
CA GLY A 620 -5.68 -3.36 7.10
C GLY A 620 -4.67 -4.41 7.59
N LYS A 621 -3.56 -4.00 8.22
CA LYS A 621 -2.44 -4.89 8.57
C LYS A 621 -2.75 -5.75 9.78
N ASN A 622 -3.66 -5.32 10.65
CA ASN A 622 -4.06 -6.06 11.85
C ASN A 622 -5.19 -7.04 11.56
N CYS A 623 -5.97 -6.80 10.50
CA CYS A 623 -7.17 -7.58 10.16
C CYS A 623 -6.93 -9.10 10.15
N LEU A 624 -5.89 -9.57 9.47
CA LEU A 624 -5.60 -11.00 9.41
C LEU A 624 -5.18 -11.55 10.77
N GLU A 625 -4.34 -10.85 11.53
CA GLU A 625 -3.91 -11.34 12.85
C GLU A 625 -5.07 -11.38 13.85
N TYR A 626 -6.00 -10.43 13.74
CA TYR A 626 -7.28 -10.46 14.46
C TYR A 626 -8.10 -11.71 14.10
N LEU A 627 -8.25 -12.03 12.80
CA LEU A 627 -8.95 -13.24 12.34
C LEU A 627 -8.24 -14.54 12.74
N ARG A 628 -6.91 -14.57 12.67
CA ARG A 628 -6.07 -15.71 13.08
C ARG A 628 -6.15 -15.96 14.59
N ALA A 629 -6.38 -14.94 15.41
CA ALA A 629 -6.58 -15.11 16.85
C ALA A 629 -7.96 -15.71 17.21
N LYS A 630 -8.94 -15.72 16.28
CA LYS A 630 -10.27 -16.27 16.54
C LYS A 630 -10.22 -17.78 16.67
N THR A 631 -11.02 -18.31 17.60
CA THR A 631 -11.06 -19.74 17.90
C THR A 631 -11.98 -20.47 16.93
N VAL A 632 -11.50 -21.56 16.35
CA VAL A 632 -12.26 -22.47 15.46
C VAL A 632 -12.12 -23.92 15.93
N ASP A 633 -12.92 -24.82 15.35
CA ASP A 633 -12.82 -26.25 15.56
C ASP A 633 -11.74 -26.83 14.64
N ILE A 634 -10.58 -27.14 15.22
CA ILE A 634 -9.41 -27.65 14.52
C ILE A 634 -9.35 -29.17 14.67
N PRO A 635 -9.36 -29.96 13.59
CA PRO A 635 -9.12 -31.40 13.65
C PRO A 635 -7.81 -31.71 14.39
N LYS A 636 -7.86 -32.56 15.42
CA LYS A 636 -6.71 -32.87 16.28
C LYS A 636 -5.49 -33.33 15.49
N ARG A 637 -5.73 -34.08 14.41
CA ARG A 637 -4.68 -34.56 13.51
C ARG A 637 -3.88 -33.44 12.84
N PHE A 638 -4.45 -32.24 12.66
CA PHE A 638 -3.71 -31.12 12.07
C PHE A 638 -2.86 -30.33 13.06
N LEU A 639 -2.98 -30.59 14.36
CA LEU A 639 -2.16 -29.91 15.37
C LEU A 639 -0.67 -30.27 15.27
N GLU A 640 -0.32 -31.38 14.61
CA GLU A 640 1.08 -31.69 14.30
C GLU A 640 1.74 -30.66 13.37
N TYR A 641 0.94 -29.90 12.61
CA TYR A 641 1.37 -28.82 11.73
C TYR A 641 1.33 -27.43 12.40
N ALA A 642 1.17 -27.38 13.73
CA ALA A 642 1.13 -26.12 14.47
C ALA A 642 2.39 -25.28 14.22
N THR A 643 2.16 -24.02 13.88
CA THR A 643 3.19 -23.02 13.56
C THR A 643 3.56 -22.13 14.75
N ILE A 644 2.82 -22.20 15.86
CA ILE A 644 2.99 -21.35 17.05
C ILE A 644 3.16 -22.11 18.35
#